data_AF-A0A536TJ33-F1
#
_entry.id   AF-A0A536TJ33-F1
#
_cell.length_a   1.000
_cell.length_b   1.000
_cell.length_c   1.000
_cell.angle_alpha   90.00
_cell.angle_beta   90.00
_cell.angle_gamma   90.00
#
_symmetry.space_group_name_H-M   'P 1'
#
loop_
_entity.id
_entity.type
_entity.pdbx_description
1 polymer ?
#
loop_
_entity_poly.entity_id
_entity_poly.type
_entity_poly.pdbx_seq_one_letter_code
_entity_poly.pdbx_strand_id
1 'polypeptide(L)'
;MQALPSGTVTFLFTDIEGSTRLIEQHPDAMAAAQARHNALLKNAIDTHRGQVFQVVGDAFCSVFENTADAAGAALDAQRALHGESWGEIGAMRVRMGLHTGNAEARDGEYVSSLTVIRAQRVAAAGHGGQTLLSAAAAEELRPSLPTGTTLRDLGAHKLRGLADAENIYQLVASDLPSDFPPLRVEDAGAVSGAPLRQLVRGQLVGRGGEQQQLKAHWDQAQQARGHLVLLSGEPGVGKTRLAQELIAHVQKSGATLLRGGCYEYEATTPYLPFVEAFRDWAHRQSAGELRASLGATAGEIAKFAPEIETKLGALAPNAPLPPNEERLRLFDNVARFLRTLAAERGLLVFIDDVHWADQGTLSLLHYLLRHLRHDRVLILGAYREIELDRAHPLASALVDWNRERLATRVLLGRLSLADTASLLATLFGQASVSGEFASALYRETEGNPFFIEEVVKSLIEQGEIYREGERWKRKEAHELAIPQSVKEAIGRRLNRLSEPTIDALRTAAALGKIFAFRELAAVSAAGEDALLDSLDEASGAQLIRAQAGVSSAGDDMFAFTHDKIREVLYEELNPIRRRRLHQRIGETLEKLHAIPDGNAPSSDEPAQDLAYHFALAGDLAKSFMYAQRAARSAEHVFAHDEALKFLEQARESADALHRSAEVAAIDEQMGDIHEARGVIPLAVDCYERALTATPAREARAALKTKVGNAYVPTGDPRGLAYLEEALVELDPTTQTNALALATALVGRYHHYRADPMRAVAFLERARALAEPLGNVGTIAGIYSFLAGAYQHQLLYEDSDRWARAAIAIGERDNFPAAIASGNEFLAENAAGRGHWAEALAFAENDADQGRRIGSLARAAWSAYPHSQSNHALGNLRQARAEVLASLDVCEQIGEGRLATWLDPMAAIVSADLGDDGAARMHAERGWERARQLGQVVLSAWASHALGYSAMRRSDPAAAHGWYRRCAELVRDTENAVARNLVIANTAESYLLAGQLDEASRLVAQALALAEFGKAPHYIGLARRVEAQLLGAQRSFDAALNAIEQAIAGFRQTGSRLELARAMYYRASLRFELADRESAKADAANARDEFAAMDAVRDRAMADEMIRAL
;
A
#
# COMPACT_ATOMS: atom_id res chain seq x y z
N MET A 1 -6.41 -7.08 57.49
CA MET A 1 -5.18 -6.75 56.74
C MET A 1 -5.30 -5.30 56.29
N GLN A 2 -4.31 -4.45 56.58
CA GLN A 2 -4.22 -3.15 55.93
C GLN A 2 -3.97 -3.38 54.43
N ALA A 3 -4.57 -2.53 53.59
CA ALA A 3 -4.31 -2.58 52.15
C ALA A 3 -2.86 -2.12 51.88
N LEU A 4 -2.17 -2.84 50.99
CA LEU A 4 -0.84 -2.44 50.54
C LEU A 4 -0.93 -1.15 49.70
N PRO A 5 0.03 -0.21 49.86
CA PRO A 5 0.00 1.07 49.16
C PRO A 5 0.15 0.89 47.64
N SER A 6 -0.57 1.67 46.83
CA SER A 6 -0.47 1.64 45.36
C SER A 6 -0.19 3.04 44.81
N GLY A 7 0.42 3.14 43.63
CA GLY A 7 0.92 4.41 43.07
C GLY A 7 2.44 4.47 43.14
N THR A 8 3.01 5.67 43.30
CA THR A 8 4.46 5.84 43.48
C THR A 8 4.83 5.44 44.91
N VAL A 9 5.55 4.34 45.06
CA VAL A 9 5.94 3.76 46.36
C VAL A 9 7.42 3.41 46.36
N THR A 10 8.01 3.28 47.54
CA THR A 10 9.41 2.85 47.71
C THR A 10 9.48 1.44 48.27
N PHE A 11 10.20 0.57 47.58
CA PHE A 11 10.49 -0.78 48.06
C PHE A 11 11.84 -0.80 48.79
N LEU A 12 11.90 -1.53 49.89
CA LEU A 12 13.13 -1.92 50.58
C LEU A 12 13.25 -3.45 50.55
N PHE A 13 14.31 -3.91 49.89
CA PHE A 13 14.71 -5.31 49.86
C PHE A 13 15.93 -5.55 50.73
N THR A 14 15.92 -6.65 51.47
CA THR A 14 17.04 -7.05 52.33
C THR A 14 17.39 -8.52 52.11
N ASP A 15 18.64 -8.89 52.32
CA ASP A 15 19.14 -10.26 52.19
C ASP A 15 20.40 -10.46 53.06
N ILE A 16 20.55 -11.63 53.72
CA ILE A 16 21.76 -11.90 54.52
C ILE A 16 22.86 -12.38 53.59
N GLU A 17 24.02 -11.75 53.68
CA GLU A 17 25.17 -12.20 52.92
C GLU A 17 25.67 -13.57 53.41
N GLY A 18 25.52 -14.58 52.56
CA GLY A 18 26.06 -15.92 52.81
C GLY A 18 25.27 -16.75 53.82
N SER A 19 23.97 -16.52 53.98
CA SER A 19 23.10 -17.26 54.92
C SER A 19 23.21 -18.77 54.80
N THR A 20 23.25 -19.32 53.58
CA THR A 20 23.41 -20.77 53.37
C THR A 20 24.67 -21.32 54.04
N ARG A 21 25.80 -20.60 53.93
CA ARG A 21 27.06 -21.01 54.58
C ARG A 21 26.98 -20.90 56.10
N LEU A 22 26.31 -19.87 56.62
CA LEU A 22 26.13 -19.70 58.06
C LEU A 22 25.23 -20.80 58.66
N ILE A 23 24.21 -21.23 57.92
CA ILE A 23 23.34 -22.37 58.31
C ILE A 23 24.15 -23.67 58.34
N GLU A 24 25.03 -23.91 57.36
CA GLU A 24 25.89 -25.10 57.33
C GLU A 24 26.93 -25.13 58.46
N GLN A 25 27.50 -23.97 58.82
CA GLN A 25 28.57 -23.87 59.81
C GLN A 25 28.04 -23.81 61.26
N HIS A 26 26.87 -23.21 61.47
CA HIS A 26 26.28 -22.98 62.79
C HIS A 26 24.77 -23.29 62.85
N PRO A 27 24.33 -24.52 62.52
CA PRO A 27 22.91 -24.84 62.31
C PRO A 27 22.03 -24.53 63.53
N ASP A 28 22.48 -24.87 64.74
CA ASP A 28 21.70 -24.68 65.98
C ASP A 28 21.64 -23.21 66.41
N ALA A 29 22.72 -22.44 66.24
CA ALA A 29 22.78 -21.03 66.59
C ALA A 29 22.04 -20.15 65.57
N MET A 30 22.02 -20.54 64.29
CA MET A 30 21.43 -19.75 63.21
C MET A 30 19.91 -19.63 63.32
N ALA A 31 19.20 -20.62 63.87
CA ALA A 31 17.75 -20.52 64.07
C ALA A 31 17.37 -19.40 65.05
N ALA A 32 18.08 -19.29 66.18
CA ALA A 32 17.88 -18.22 67.16
C ALA A 32 18.30 -16.85 66.61
N ALA A 33 19.40 -16.81 65.85
CA ALA A 33 19.89 -15.60 65.22
C ALA A 33 18.96 -15.11 64.10
N GLN A 34 18.42 -15.98 63.26
CA GLN A 34 17.43 -15.62 62.24
C GLN A 34 16.17 -15.05 62.89
N ALA A 35 15.70 -15.65 63.99
CA ALA A 35 14.55 -15.11 64.73
C ALA A 35 14.83 -13.70 65.28
N ARG A 36 16.04 -13.46 65.83
CA ARG A 36 16.46 -12.15 66.31
C ARG A 36 16.60 -11.13 65.18
N HIS A 37 17.22 -11.52 64.06
CA HIS A 37 17.30 -10.72 62.85
C HIS A 37 15.92 -10.31 62.35
N ASN A 38 15.00 -11.26 62.20
CA ASN A 38 13.66 -10.98 61.70
C ASN A 38 12.93 -9.99 62.63
N ALA A 39 13.13 -10.11 63.95
CA ALA A 39 12.58 -9.17 64.92
C ALA A 39 13.17 -7.76 64.80
N LEU A 40 14.49 -7.63 64.58
CA LEU A 40 15.15 -6.33 64.39
C LEU A 40 14.68 -5.63 63.12
N LEU A 41 14.63 -6.34 61.99
CA LEU A 41 14.15 -5.78 60.71
C LEU A 41 12.68 -5.39 60.80
N LYS A 42 11.84 -6.27 61.34
CA LYS A 42 10.42 -5.98 61.48
C LYS A 42 10.19 -4.76 62.37
N ASN A 43 10.89 -4.63 63.49
CA ASN A 43 10.79 -3.46 64.35
C ASN A 43 11.21 -2.16 63.65
N ALA A 44 12.29 -2.19 62.87
CA ALA A 44 12.72 -1.03 62.08
C ALA A 44 11.69 -0.66 60.99
N ILE A 45 11.19 -1.65 60.24
CA ILE A 45 10.20 -1.45 59.18
C ILE A 45 8.88 -0.90 59.77
N ASP A 46 8.38 -1.50 60.85
CA ASP A 46 7.13 -1.08 61.51
C ASP A 46 7.26 0.33 62.12
N THR A 47 8.41 0.67 62.73
CA THR A 47 8.67 2.00 63.31
C THR A 47 8.60 3.11 62.25
N HIS A 48 9.05 2.81 61.03
CA HIS A 48 9.03 3.73 59.89
C HIS A 48 7.81 3.52 58.99
N ARG A 49 6.71 2.94 59.50
CA ARG A 49 5.43 2.79 58.78
C ARG A 49 5.52 1.98 57.48
N GLY A 50 6.52 1.10 57.37
CA GLY A 50 6.64 0.17 56.25
C GLY A 50 5.73 -1.05 56.43
N GLN A 51 5.35 -1.67 55.32
CA GLN A 51 4.58 -2.91 55.31
C GLN A 51 5.41 -4.02 54.68
N VAL A 52 5.64 -5.12 55.43
CA VAL A 52 6.25 -6.34 54.90
C VAL A 52 5.17 -7.14 54.19
N PHE A 53 5.26 -7.25 52.86
CA PHE A 53 4.28 -8.01 52.07
C PHE A 53 4.77 -9.41 51.72
N GLN A 54 6.09 -9.66 51.76
CA GLN A 54 6.66 -10.97 51.48
C GLN A 54 7.96 -11.17 52.26
N VAL A 55 8.16 -12.39 52.78
CA VAL A 55 9.44 -12.85 53.34
C VAL A 55 9.80 -14.16 52.63
N VAL A 56 10.94 -14.19 51.96
CA VAL A 56 11.42 -15.37 51.20
C VAL A 56 12.71 -15.84 51.83
N GLY A 57 12.65 -16.92 52.62
CA GLY A 57 13.78 -17.37 53.41
C GLY A 57 14.17 -16.33 54.48
N ASP A 58 15.35 -15.73 54.31
CA ASP A 58 15.93 -14.67 55.13
C ASP A 58 15.76 -13.26 54.53
N ALA A 59 15.21 -13.15 53.32
CA ALA A 59 14.99 -11.88 52.64
C ALA A 59 13.65 -11.24 52.98
N PHE A 60 13.65 -9.95 53.34
CA PHE A 60 12.43 -9.15 53.53
C PHE A 60 12.14 -8.30 52.28
N CYS A 61 10.90 -8.39 51.82
CA CYS A 61 10.32 -7.51 50.81
C CYS A 61 9.32 -6.57 51.50
N SER A 62 9.67 -5.28 51.56
CA SER A 62 8.84 -4.28 52.24
C SER A 62 8.57 -3.08 51.36
N VAL A 63 7.45 -2.42 51.60
CA VAL A 63 6.97 -1.26 50.84
C VAL A 63 6.63 -0.10 51.77
N PHE A 64 6.91 1.12 51.31
CA PHE A 64 6.71 2.37 52.02
C PHE A 64 6.04 3.38 51.08
N GLU A 65 5.16 4.22 51.62
CA GLU A 65 4.56 5.32 50.86
C GLU A 65 5.57 6.42 50.52
N ASN A 66 6.62 6.61 51.33
CA ASN A 66 7.63 7.66 51.14
C ASN A 66 9.05 7.09 51.17
N THR A 67 9.93 7.62 50.31
CA THR A 67 11.34 7.19 50.25
C THR A 67 12.12 7.46 51.55
N ALA A 68 11.80 8.56 52.26
CA ALA A 68 12.46 8.92 53.52
C ALA A 68 12.21 7.89 54.64
N ASP A 69 11.00 7.36 54.72
CA ASP A 69 10.62 6.32 55.68
C ASP A 69 11.37 5.00 55.37
N ALA A 70 11.46 4.62 54.09
CA ALA A 70 12.21 3.44 53.66
C ALA A 70 13.72 3.58 53.98
N ALA A 71 14.30 4.76 53.74
CA ALA A 71 15.70 5.03 54.06
C ALA A 71 15.96 5.04 55.57
N GLY A 72 15.02 5.58 56.36
CA GLY A 72 15.05 5.53 57.82
C GLY A 72 15.00 4.10 58.35
N ALA A 73 14.10 3.28 57.80
CA ALA A 73 14.00 1.86 58.13
C ALA A 73 15.29 1.10 57.83
N ALA A 74 15.86 1.32 56.65
CA ALA A 74 17.12 0.68 56.26
C ALA A 74 18.28 1.11 57.18
N LEU A 75 18.35 2.39 57.56
CA LEU A 75 19.39 2.91 58.44
C LEU A 75 19.29 2.34 59.86
N ASP A 76 18.10 2.36 60.45
CA ASP A 76 17.88 1.84 61.80
C ASP A 76 18.04 0.31 61.84
N ALA A 77 17.64 -0.39 60.78
CA ALA A 77 17.91 -1.81 60.63
C ALA A 77 19.41 -2.10 60.57
N GLN A 78 20.19 -1.38 59.75
CA GLN A 78 21.65 -1.55 59.70
C GLN A 78 22.31 -1.25 61.06
N ARG A 79 21.88 -0.20 61.77
CA ARG A 79 22.38 0.14 63.12
C ARG A 79 22.06 -0.95 64.14
N ALA A 80 20.84 -1.45 64.14
CA ALA A 80 20.41 -2.51 65.03
C ALA A 80 21.19 -3.80 64.77
N LEU A 81 21.36 -4.19 63.51
CA LEU A 81 22.14 -5.37 63.12
C LEU A 81 23.62 -5.23 63.48
N HIS A 82 24.19 -4.03 63.31
CA HIS A 82 25.59 -3.73 63.62
C HIS A 82 25.88 -3.70 65.13
N GLY A 83 24.93 -3.21 65.93
CA GLY A 83 25.03 -3.14 67.39
C GLY A 83 24.70 -4.46 68.12
N GLU A 84 24.07 -5.41 67.45
CA GLU A 84 23.70 -6.71 68.04
C GLU A 84 24.89 -7.67 68.08
N SER A 85 25.05 -8.38 69.21
CA SER A 85 26.02 -9.47 69.35
C SER A 85 25.40 -10.80 68.89
N TRP A 86 25.93 -11.35 67.80
CA TRP A 86 25.43 -12.59 67.18
C TRP A 86 26.08 -13.88 67.71
N GLY A 87 26.86 -13.79 68.78
CA GLY A 87 27.51 -14.95 69.41
C GLY A 87 28.46 -15.68 68.46
N GLU A 88 28.30 -17.00 68.36
CA GLU A 88 29.17 -17.91 67.58
C GLU A 88 29.14 -17.68 66.06
N ILE A 89 28.09 -17.01 65.54
CA ILE A 89 27.92 -16.71 64.10
C ILE A 89 28.86 -15.60 63.63
N GLY A 90 29.36 -14.76 64.55
CA GLY A 90 30.09 -13.55 64.19
C GLY A 90 29.17 -12.51 63.53
N ALA A 91 29.74 -11.48 62.89
CA ALA A 91 28.95 -10.36 62.36
C ALA A 91 27.94 -10.80 61.28
N MET A 92 26.64 -10.67 61.56
CA MET A 92 25.56 -10.90 60.59
C MET A 92 25.43 -9.69 59.68
N ARG A 93 25.83 -9.84 58.41
CA ARG A 93 25.90 -8.74 57.45
C ARG A 93 24.73 -8.83 56.48
N VAL A 94 23.87 -7.81 56.47
CA VAL A 94 22.67 -7.75 55.63
C VAL A 94 22.86 -6.69 54.55
N ARG A 95 22.65 -7.05 53.29
CA ARG A 95 22.63 -6.09 52.18
C ARG A 95 21.22 -5.56 51.98
N MET A 96 21.10 -4.27 51.66
CA MET A 96 19.80 -3.60 51.51
C MET A 96 19.76 -2.77 50.22
N GLY A 97 18.61 -2.76 49.54
CA GLY A 97 18.40 -2.00 48.31
C GLY A 97 17.04 -1.30 48.29
N LEU A 98 17.03 -0.03 47.88
CA LEU A 98 15.85 0.80 47.75
C LEU A 98 15.60 1.22 46.31
N HIS A 99 14.34 1.11 45.89
CA HIS A 99 13.89 1.65 44.62
C HIS A 99 12.49 2.25 44.72
N THR A 100 12.32 3.42 44.10
CA THR A 100 11.06 4.16 44.06
C THR A 100 10.51 4.14 42.64
N GLY A 101 9.24 3.77 42.52
CA GLY A 101 8.55 3.70 41.24
C GLY A 101 7.07 3.38 41.40
N ASN A 102 6.34 3.32 40.29
CA ASN A 102 4.93 2.99 40.33
C ASN A 102 4.71 1.48 40.53
N ALA A 103 3.82 1.11 41.45
CA ALA A 103 3.39 -0.27 41.65
C ALA A 103 1.89 -0.34 42.01
N GLU A 104 1.22 -1.40 41.56
CA GLU A 104 -0.16 -1.72 41.92
C GLU A 104 -0.18 -2.99 42.79
N ALA A 105 -0.92 -2.96 43.90
CA ALA A 105 -1.17 -4.13 44.70
C ALA A 105 -2.44 -4.87 44.22
N ARG A 106 -2.38 -6.19 44.06
CA ARG A 106 -3.53 -7.05 43.77
C ARG A 106 -3.56 -8.23 44.74
N ASP A 107 -4.70 -8.47 45.36
CA ASP A 107 -4.93 -9.59 46.29
C ASP A 107 -3.90 -9.73 47.43
N GLY A 108 -3.34 -8.61 47.89
CA GLY A 108 -2.36 -8.59 49.00
C GLY A 108 -0.92 -8.89 48.59
N GLU A 109 -0.61 -8.91 47.29
CA GLU A 109 0.73 -9.08 46.74
C GLU A 109 1.04 -8.01 45.66
N TYR A 110 2.33 -7.81 45.37
CA TYR A 110 2.78 -7.07 44.18
C TYR A 110 3.29 -8.09 43.15
N VAL A 111 2.40 -8.49 42.22
CA VAL A 111 2.71 -9.45 41.16
C VAL A 111 3.62 -8.77 40.11
N SER A 112 4.84 -9.29 39.96
CA SER A 112 5.79 -9.07 38.84
C SER A 112 5.85 -7.68 38.18
N SER A 113 5.73 -6.59 38.95
CA SER A 113 6.02 -5.25 38.43
C SER A 113 7.54 -5.02 38.31
N LEU A 114 7.98 -4.41 37.21
CA LEU A 114 9.38 -4.04 36.97
C LEU A 114 10.00 -3.27 38.15
N THR A 115 9.19 -2.51 38.88
CA THR A 115 9.55 -1.76 40.09
C THR A 115 10.07 -2.67 41.22
N VAL A 116 9.38 -3.77 41.50
CA VAL A 116 9.80 -4.75 42.53
C VAL A 116 11.09 -5.46 42.12
N ILE A 117 11.18 -5.88 40.85
CA ILE A 117 12.38 -6.53 40.29
C ILE A 117 13.58 -5.58 40.38
N ARG A 118 13.40 -4.30 40.05
CA ARG A 118 14.48 -3.31 40.12
C ARG A 118 14.99 -3.12 41.55
N ALA A 119 14.10 -3.06 42.55
CA ALA A 119 14.47 -3.00 43.96
C ALA A 119 15.33 -4.20 44.39
N GLN A 120 14.93 -5.42 43.99
CA GLN A 120 15.70 -6.64 44.23
C GLN A 120 17.10 -6.59 43.61
N ARG A 121 17.21 -6.09 42.37
CA ARG A 121 18.50 -5.99 41.67
C ARG A 121 19.42 -4.95 42.28
N VAL A 122 18.88 -3.84 42.77
CA VAL A 122 19.65 -2.83 43.53
C VAL A 122 20.21 -3.46 44.81
N ALA A 123 19.40 -4.24 45.56
CA ALA A 123 19.88 -4.92 46.78
C ALA A 123 20.96 -5.97 46.46
N ALA A 124 20.76 -6.78 45.42
CA ALA A 124 21.67 -7.85 45.03
C ALA A 124 23.04 -7.36 44.57
N ALA A 125 23.13 -6.14 44.03
CA ALA A 125 24.39 -5.50 43.66
C ALA A 125 25.27 -5.11 44.86
N GLY A 126 24.72 -5.04 46.07
CA GLY A 126 25.44 -4.63 47.27
C GLY A 126 26.14 -5.78 48.03
N HIS A 127 26.96 -5.37 49.00
CA HIS A 127 27.61 -6.24 49.97
C HIS A 127 26.89 -6.20 51.32
N GLY A 128 27.12 -7.20 52.19
CA GLY A 128 26.51 -7.21 53.51
C GLY A 128 26.96 -6.00 54.35
N GLY A 129 25.99 -5.30 54.95
CA GLY A 129 26.18 -4.03 55.67
C GLY A 129 25.99 -2.78 54.80
N GLN A 130 25.79 -2.94 53.49
CA GLN A 130 25.63 -1.85 52.53
C GLN A 130 24.16 -1.57 52.23
N THR A 131 23.79 -0.29 52.13
CA THR A 131 22.46 0.18 51.71
C THR A 131 22.58 0.95 50.40
N LEU A 132 21.95 0.43 49.35
CA LEU A 132 22.01 0.97 47.99
C LEU A 132 20.65 1.54 47.54
N LEU A 133 20.70 2.52 46.65
CA LEU A 133 19.54 3.23 46.11
C LEU A 133 19.65 3.34 44.59
N SER A 134 18.54 3.11 43.90
CA SER A 134 18.35 3.50 42.50
C SER A 134 18.41 5.03 42.32
N ALA A 135 18.52 5.50 41.08
CA ALA A 135 18.53 6.93 40.78
C ALA A 135 17.22 7.62 41.23
N ALA A 136 16.08 7.00 40.96
CA ALA A 136 14.77 7.52 41.36
C ALA A 136 14.64 7.66 42.89
N ALA A 137 15.04 6.64 43.65
CA ALA A 137 15.03 6.69 45.11
C ALA A 137 16.03 7.73 45.65
N ALA A 138 17.21 7.86 45.05
CA ALA A 138 18.19 8.85 45.45
C ALA A 138 17.71 10.28 45.18
N GLU A 139 17.07 10.53 44.03
CA GLU A 139 16.50 11.84 43.68
C GLU A 139 15.38 12.27 44.62
N GLU A 140 14.47 11.35 44.96
CA GLU A 140 13.37 11.63 45.89
C GLU A 140 13.85 11.81 47.33
N LEU A 141 14.90 11.10 47.74
CA LEU A 141 15.45 11.18 49.10
C LEU A 141 16.29 12.46 49.35
N ARG A 142 16.96 13.00 48.32
CA ARG A 142 17.84 14.19 48.43
C ARG A 142 17.28 15.35 49.27
N PRO A 143 16.02 15.81 49.09
CA PRO A 143 15.45 16.91 49.88
C PRO A 143 15.14 16.55 51.35
N SER A 144 15.12 15.27 51.71
CA SER A 144 14.66 14.75 53.00
C SER A 144 15.63 13.75 53.65
N LEU A 145 16.93 13.84 53.31
CA LEU A 145 17.96 12.94 53.83
C LEU A 145 17.96 12.89 55.38
N PRO A 146 17.99 11.69 55.99
CA PRO A 146 18.08 11.55 57.44
C PRO A 146 19.30 12.29 58.02
N THR A 147 19.13 12.92 59.18
CA THR A 147 20.20 13.70 59.85
C THR A 147 21.45 12.85 60.05
N GLY A 148 22.61 13.35 59.60
CA GLY A 148 23.89 12.64 59.71
C GLY A 148 24.18 11.63 58.58
N THR A 149 23.39 11.65 57.49
CA THR A 149 23.61 10.80 56.31
C THR A 149 23.94 11.62 55.05
N THR A 150 24.62 10.98 54.11
CA THR A 150 24.93 11.53 52.76
C THR A 150 24.72 10.45 51.70
N LEU A 151 24.57 10.85 50.44
CA LEU A 151 24.52 9.91 49.31
C LEU A 151 25.84 9.96 48.55
N ARG A 152 26.49 8.81 48.42
CA ARG A 152 27.69 8.62 47.58
C ARG A 152 27.27 8.03 46.24
N ASP A 153 27.54 8.74 45.15
CA ASP A 153 27.31 8.24 43.80
C ASP A 153 28.34 7.14 43.47
N LEU A 154 27.86 5.94 43.12
CA LEU A 154 28.69 4.80 42.72
C LEU A 154 28.73 4.63 41.19
N GLY A 155 28.05 5.50 40.43
CA GLY A 155 28.00 5.51 38.98
C GLY A 155 26.93 4.61 38.37
N ALA A 156 26.91 4.58 37.03
CA ALA A 156 25.94 3.84 36.24
C ALA A 156 26.38 2.39 36.03
N HIS A 157 25.56 1.44 36.51
CA HIS A 157 25.84 0.01 36.44
C HIS A 157 24.73 -0.75 35.71
N LYS A 158 25.12 -1.72 34.88
CA LYS A 158 24.18 -2.62 34.23
C LYS A 158 23.72 -3.68 35.24
N LEU A 159 22.49 -3.58 35.71
CA LEU A 159 21.89 -4.57 36.60
C LEU A 159 21.33 -5.74 35.78
N ARG A 160 21.46 -6.98 36.29
CA ARG A 160 20.99 -8.20 35.61
C ARG A 160 19.50 -8.14 35.29
N GLY A 161 19.14 -8.36 34.03
CA GLY A 161 17.75 -8.36 33.55
C GLY A 161 17.13 -6.98 33.32
N LEU A 162 17.89 -5.88 33.45
CA LEU A 162 17.40 -4.52 33.17
C LEU A 162 18.02 -3.96 31.89
N ALA A 163 17.18 -3.35 31.05
CA ALA A 163 17.55 -2.85 29.72
C ALA A 163 18.54 -1.67 29.78
N ASP A 164 18.40 -0.78 30.76
CA ASP A 164 19.24 0.41 30.93
C ASP A 164 20.26 0.23 32.06
N ALA A 165 21.34 1.01 32.01
CA ALA A 165 22.24 1.13 33.16
C ALA A 165 21.56 1.98 34.23
N GLU A 166 21.56 1.49 35.47
CA GLU A 166 20.98 2.17 36.62
C GLU A 166 22.09 2.93 37.35
N ASN A 167 21.90 4.22 37.64
CA ASN A 167 22.85 4.96 38.47
C ASN A 167 22.63 4.59 39.93
N ILE A 168 23.62 3.98 40.57
CA ILE A 168 23.51 3.45 41.93
C ILE A 168 24.14 4.43 42.90
N TYR A 169 23.43 4.70 44.00
CA TYR A 169 23.90 5.51 45.11
C TYR A 169 24.00 4.65 46.38
N GLN A 170 24.97 4.95 47.23
CA GLN A 170 25.07 4.37 48.57
C GLN A 170 24.63 5.40 49.61
N LEU A 171 23.77 4.97 50.54
CA LEU A 171 23.47 5.74 51.74
C LEU A 171 24.62 5.58 52.74
N VAL A 172 25.27 6.70 53.08
CA VAL A 172 26.44 6.75 53.95
C VAL A 172 26.05 7.43 55.26
N ALA A 173 26.19 6.72 56.38
CA ALA A 173 26.06 7.27 57.72
C ALA A 173 27.41 7.20 58.44
N SER A 174 27.74 8.20 59.28
CA SER A 174 29.06 8.28 59.95
C SER A 174 29.32 7.17 60.96
N ASP A 175 28.26 6.52 61.45
CA ASP A 175 28.29 5.47 62.46
C ASP A 175 28.17 4.04 61.90
N LEU A 176 28.17 3.89 60.56
CA LEU A 176 28.12 2.61 59.87
C LEU A 176 29.32 2.44 58.91
N PRO A 177 29.67 1.19 58.53
CA PRO A 177 30.66 0.95 57.48
C PRO A 177 30.25 1.66 56.18
N SER A 178 31.19 2.40 55.59
CA SER A 178 30.92 3.21 54.38
C SER A 178 31.82 2.85 53.20
N ASP A 179 32.89 2.08 53.42
CA ASP A 179 33.81 1.62 52.38
C ASP A 179 33.59 0.13 52.13
N PHE A 180 33.11 -0.18 50.92
CA PHE A 180 32.81 -1.53 50.44
C PHE A 180 33.60 -1.83 49.16
N PRO A 181 33.81 -3.11 48.82
CA PRO A 181 34.34 -3.48 47.50
C PRO A 181 33.43 -2.96 46.36
N PRO A 182 33.92 -2.95 45.10
CA PRO A 182 33.09 -2.64 43.94
C PRO A 182 31.78 -3.45 43.94
N LEU A 183 30.71 -2.86 43.41
CA LEU A 183 29.39 -3.49 43.39
C LEU A 183 29.43 -4.87 42.72
N ARG A 184 28.65 -5.81 43.26
CA ARG A 184 28.43 -7.16 42.73
C ARG A 184 27.47 -7.13 41.55
N VAL A 185 27.68 -6.21 40.65
CA VAL A 185 27.06 -6.23 39.33
C VAL A 185 27.83 -7.20 38.46
N GLU A 186 27.18 -7.73 37.43
CA GLU A 186 27.91 -8.39 36.34
C GLU A 186 28.77 -7.31 35.67
N ASP A 187 29.91 -7.00 36.28
CA ASP A 187 30.96 -6.24 35.62
C ASP A 187 31.30 -7.00 34.36
N ALA A 188 31.25 -6.27 33.25
CA ALA A 188 31.45 -6.74 31.88
C ALA A 188 32.91 -7.19 31.63
N GLY A 189 33.46 -8.04 32.48
CA GLY A 189 34.83 -8.51 32.49
C GLY A 189 34.96 -9.89 33.12
N ALA A 190 34.89 -10.90 32.25
CA ALA A 190 35.34 -12.30 32.39
C ALA A 190 34.22 -13.37 32.48
N VAL A 191 34.02 -14.02 31.32
CA VAL A 191 33.34 -15.31 31.04
C VAL A 191 31.81 -15.26 31.21
N SER A 192 30.95 -15.09 30.21
CA SER A 192 30.88 -15.55 28.81
C SER A 192 29.97 -14.58 28.04
N GLY A 193 30.37 -14.10 26.85
CA GLY A 193 29.53 -13.27 25.96
C GLY A 193 29.98 -11.81 25.70
N ALA A 194 30.82 -11.23 26.57
CA ALA A 194 31.36 -9.87 26.40
C ALA A 194 32.14 -9.58 25.10
N PRO A 195 32.86 -10.53 24.46
CA PRO A 195 33.59 -10.19 23.25
C PRO A 195 32.65 -9.79 22.10
N LEU A 196 31.46 -10.38 22.04
CA LEU A 196 30.56 -10.26 20.89
C LEU A 196 29.92 -8.86 20.77
N ARG A 197 29.63 -8.18 21.88
CA ARG A 197 29.11 -6.80 21.82
C ARG A 197 30.14 -5.79 21.32
N GLN A 198 31.44 -6.05 21.53
CA GLN A 198 32.53 -5.25 20.94
C GLN A 198 32.81 -5.64 19.48
N LEU A 199 32.66 -6.93 19.12
CA LEU A 199 32.77 -7.46 17.74
C LEU A 199 31.71 -6.86 16.78
N VAL A 200 30.53 -6.48 17.26
CA VAL A 200 29.35 -6.10 16.42
C VAL A 200 29.28 -4.61 16.05
N ARG A 201 30.21 -3.75 16.50
CA ARG A 201 30.36 -2.38 15.96
C ARG A 201 31.10 -2.38 14.62
N GLY A 202 30.66 -3.23 13.68
CA GLY A 202 31.34 -3.53 12.43
C GLY A 202 31.23 -2.39 11.42
N GLN A 203 32.37 -1.79 11.08
CA GLN A 203 32.53 -1.00 9.86
C GLN A 203 32.07 -1.84 8.65
N LEU A 204 31.40 -1.22 7.68
CA LEU A 204 31.03 -1.89 6.45
C LEU A 204 32.30 -2.17 5.62
N VAL A 205 32.72 -3.42 5.53
CA VAL A 205 33.95 -3.84 4.83
C VAL A 205 33.65 -4.27 3.40
N GLY A 206 34.50 -3.86 2.43
CA GLY A 206 34.43 -4.36 1.05
C GLY A 206 33.21 -3.89 0.25
N ARG A 207 32.58 -2.76 0.64
CA ARG A 207 31.34 -2.24 0.04
C ARG A 207 31.37 -0.76 -0.35
N GLY A 208 32.57 -0.21 -0.53
CA GLY A 208 32.74 1.22 -0.81
C GLY A 208 32.08 1.68 -2.11
N GLY A 209 32.17 0.85 -3.17
CA GLY A 209 31.57 1.14 -4.47
C GLY A 209 30.03 1.13 -4.42
N GLU A 210 29.45 0.11 -3.82
CA GLU A 210 28.00 -0.03 -3.64
C GLU A 210 27.45 1.09 -2.76
N GLN A 211 28.16 1.45 -1.67
CA GLN A 211 27.77 2.58 -0.82
C GLN A 211 27.79 3.92 -1.57
N GLN A 212 28.78 4.13 -2.45
CA GLN A 212 28.83 5.33 -3.29
C GLN A 212 27.69 5.37 -4.31
N GLN A 213 27.33 4.24 -4.91
CA GLN A 213 26.18 4.14 -5.81
C GLN A 213 24.86 4.48 -5.10
N LEU A 214 24.63 3.94 -3.91
CA LEU A 214 23.43 4.25 -3.12
C LEU A 214 23.31 5.74 -2.78
N LYS A 215 24.42 6.37 -2.38
CA LYS A 215 24.46 7.82 -2.12
C LYS A 215 24.18 8.64 -3.38
N ALA A 216 24.75 8.25 -4.52
CA ALA A 216 24.50 8.93 -5.79
C ALA A 216 23.02 8.88 -6.21
N HIS A 217 22.34 7.75 -6.00
CA HIS A 217 20.90 7.63 -6.25
C HIS A 217 20.06 8.44 -5.26
N TRP A 218 20.47 8.53 -3.99
CA TRP A 218 19.84 9.43 -3.03
C TRP A 218 19.98 10.90 -3.46
N ASP A 219 21.18 11.32 -3.87
CA ASP A 219 21.42 12.69 -4.35
C ASP A 219 20.58 13.02 -5.60
N GLN A 220 20.36 12.04 -6.49
CA GLN A 220 19.45 12.18 -7.63
C GLN A 220 17.99 12.30 -7.20
N ALA A 221 17.54 11.49 -6.25
CA ALA A 221 16.18 11.57 -5.71
C ALA A 221 15.92 12.96 -5.11
N GLN A 222 16.88 13.54 -4.38
CA GLN A 222 16.77 14.91 -3.85
C GLN A 222 16.59 15.98 -4.93
N GLN A 223 16.99 15.70 -6.18
CA GLN A 223 16.76 16.55 -7.35
C GLN A 223 15.44 16.26 -8.06
N ALA A 224 14.45 15.67 -7.37
CA ALA A 224 13.15 15.29 -7.91
C ALA A 224 13.26 14.29 -9.08
N ARG A 225 14.19 13.34 -8.95
CA ARG A 225 14.35 12.20 -9.87
C ARG A 225 14.13 10.92 -9.08
N GLY A 226 12.86 10.67 -8.75
CA GLY A 226 12.47 9.50 -7.97
C GLY A 226 12.82 8.19 -8.68
N HIS A 227 13.25 7.19 -7.93
CA HIS A 227 13.83 5.96 -8.49
C HIS A 227 13.72 4.76 -7.54
N LEU A 228 13.74 3.54 -8.08
CA LEU A 228 13.92 2.31 -7.32
C LEU A 228 15.37 1.84 -7.37
N VAL A 229 15.96 1.57 -6.21
CA VAL A 229 17.23 0.85 -6.10
C VAL A 229 16.99 -0.51 -5.46
N LEU A 230 17.45 -1.57 -6.11
CA LEU A 230 17.30 -2.95 -5.65
C LEU A 230 18.64 -3.52 -5.24
N LEU A 231 18.80 -3.84 -3.97
CA LEU A 231 19.91 -4.62 -3.44
C LEU A 231 19.64 -6.10 -3.69
N SER A 232 20.40 -6.72 -4.59
CA SER A 232 20.29 -8.15 -4.89
C SER A 232 21.51 -8.90 -4.39
N GLY A 233 21.34 -10.17 -4.04
CA GLY A 233 22.43 -11.06 -3.63
C GLY A 233 21.97 -12.19 -2.73
N GLU A 234 22.89 -13.09 -2.39
CA GLU A 234 22.60 -14.27 -1.58
C GLU A 234 22.15 -13.93 -0.14
N PRO A 235 21.45 -14.86 0.54
CA PRO A 235 21.17 -14.73 1.97
C PRO A 235 22.45 -14.46 2.77
N GLY A 236 22.41 -13.54 3.74
CA GLY A 236 23.56 -13.24 4.59
C GLY A 236 24.69 -12.40 3.98
N VAL A 237 24.58 -11.98 2.70
CA VAL A 237 25.64 -11.20 2.00
C VAL A 237 25.81 -9.75 2.48
N GLY A 238 24.91 -9.27 3.35
CA GLY A 238 24.96 -7.92 3.94
C GLY A 238 24.04 -6.87 3.30
N LYS A 239 23.01 -7.26 2.55
CA LYS A 239 22.02 -6.35 1.92
C LYS A 239 21.40 -5.36 2.92
N THR A 240 20.78 -5.88 3.98
CA THR A 240 20.16 -5.06 5.04
C THR A 240 21.20 -4.18 5.73
N ARG A 241 22.43 -4.67 5.96
CA ARG A 241 23.50 -3.86 6.58
C ARG A 241 23.91 -2.68 5.69
N LEU A 242 24.06 -2.89 4.39
CA LEU A 242 24.32 -1.81 3.42
C LEU A 242 23.15 -0.81 3.37
N ALA A 243 21.91 -1.30 3.40
CA ALA A 243 20.73 -0.44 3.49
C ALA A 243 20.73 0.43 4.75
N GLN A 244 21.12 -0.13 5.92
CA GLN A 244 21.24 0.64 7.17
C GLN A 244 22.27 1.76 7.08
N GLU A 245 23.37 1.60 6.33
CA GLU A 245 24.35 2.67 6.10
C GLU A 245 23.75 3.82 5.28
N LEU A 246 22.90 3.53 4.30
CA LEU A 246 22.16 4.57 3.58
C LEU A 246 21.11 5.22 4.49
N ILE A 247 20.32 4.44 5.24
CA ILE A 247 19.31 4.95 6.18
C ILE A 247 19.95 5.92 7.18
N ALA A 248 21.09 5.55 7.79
CA ALA A 248 21.80 6.41 8.72
C ALA A 248 22.32 7.70 8.05
N HIS A 249 22.70 7.63 6.77
CA HIS A 249 23.08 8.81 5.99
C HIS A 249 21.87 9.72 5.72
N VAL A 250 20.73 9.16 5.33
CA VAL A 250 19.47 9.88 5.05
C VAL A 250 18.90 10.53 6.31
N GLN A 251 18.87 9.82 7.43
CA GLN A 251 18.38 10.37 8.71
C GLN A 251 19.18 11.59 9.16
N LYS A 252 20.50 11.61 8.93
CA LYS A 252 21.35 12.79 9.22
C LYS A 252 20.99 14.01 8.38
N SER A 253 20.38 13.82 7.20
CA SER A 253 19.89 14.92 6.35
C SER A 253 18.51 15.44 6.75
N GLY A 254 17.85 14.80 7.72
CA GLY A 254 16.51 15.17 8.19
C GLY A 254 15.36 14.73 7.28
N ALA A 255 15.62 13.86 6.30
CA ALA A 255 14.60 13.29 5.42
C ALA A 255 13.66 12.33 6.17
N THR A 256 12.45 12.15 5.62
CA THR A 256 11.47 11.21 6.15
C THR A 256 11.90 9.78 5.81
N LEU A 257 11.80 8.86 6.77
CA LEU A 257 12.03 7.43 6.60
C LEU A 257 10.75 6.66 6.85
N LEU A 258 10.37 5.86 5.86
CA LEU A 258 9.36 4.82 5.95
C LEU A 258 10.03 3.46 5.76
N ARG A 259 9.69 2.48 6.60
CA ARG A 259 10.30 1.15 6.57
C ARG A 259 9.25 0.08 6.78
N GLY A 260 9.33 -0.97 5.98
CA GLY A 260 8.62 -2.22 6.20
C GLY A 260 9.38 -3.42 5.63
N GLY A 261 8.95 -4.62 5.99
CA GLY A 261 9.47 -5.89 5.51
C GLY A 261 8.39 -6.74 4.83
N CYS A 262 8.84 -7.67 4.00
CA CYS A 262 8.04 -8.78 3.53
C CYS A 262 8.50 -10.07 4.22
N TYR A 263 7.55 -10.96 4.55
CA TYR A 263 7.84 -12.21 5.26
C TYR A 263 7.13 -13.37 4.59
N GLU A 264 7.78 -14.54 4.58
CA GLU A 264 7.34 -15.74 3.84
C GLU A 264 6.14 -16.46 4.48
N TYR A 265 6.03 -16.45 5.81
CA TYR A 265 5.12 -17.32 6.57
C TYR A 265 4.15 -16.59 7.49
N GLU A 266 4.14 -15.26 7.48
CA GLU A 266 3.05 -14.47 8.07
C GLU A 266 1.95 -14.40 7.01
N ALA A 267 0.80 -14.98 7.32
CA ALA A 267 -0.28 -15.09 6.36
C ALA A 267 -0.70 -13.69 5.95
N THR A 268 -0.43 -13.39 4.67
CA THR A 268 -0.09 -12.04 4.21
C THR A 268 -1.20 -11.04 4.48
N THR A 269 -1.04 -10.24 5.54
CA THR A 269 -1.64 -8.90 5.59
C THR A 269 -1.26 -8.21 4.29
N PRO A 270 -2.21 -7.92 3.38
CA PRO A 270 -1.85 -7.37 2.10
C PRO A 270 -1.18 -6.02 2.25
N TYR A 271 -0.23 -5.71 1.36
CA TYR A 271 0.53 -4.46 1.43
C TYR A 271 1.35 -4.31 2.73
N LEU A 272 1.71 -5.41 3.39
CA LEU A 272 2.40 -5.42 4.69
C LEU A 272 3.54 -4.40 4.83
N PRO A 273 4.50 -4.26 3.89
CA PRO A 273 5.58 -3.29 4.07
C PRO A 273 5.09 -1.84 4.16
N PHE A 274 3.95 -1.52 3.55
CA PHE A 274 3.31 -0.20 3.67
C PHE A 274 2.48 -0.10 4.95
N VAL A 275 1.82 -1.18 5.36
CA VAL A 275 1.13 -1.27 6.67
C VAL A 275 2.11 -0.98 7.80
N GLU A 276 3.23 -1.71 7.88
CA GLU A 276 4.25 -1.50 8.90
C GLU A 276 4.79 -0.06 8.87
N ALA A 277 5.13 0.43 7.67
CA ALA A 277 5.67 1.77 7.50
C ALA A 277 4.71 2.87 7.96
N PHE A 278 3.42 2.76 7.59
CA PHE A 278 2.42 3.77 7.93
C PHE A 278 2.00 3.69 9.40
N ARG A 279 1.90 2.50 9.98
CA ARG A 279 1.64 2.34 11.41
C ARG A 279 2.76 2.93 12.25
N ASP A 280 4.03 2.59 11.98
CA ASP A 280 5.18 3.16 12.71
C ASP A 280 5.24 4.69 12.56
N TRP A 281 5.02 5.20 11.35
CA TRP A 281 4.98 6.64 11.12
C TRP A 281 3.84 7.30 11.91
N ALA A 282 2.62 6.75 11.84
CA ALA A 282 1.43 7.29 12.49
C ALA A 282 1.56 7.29 14.02
N HIS A 283 2.20 6.27 14.60
CA HIS A 283 2.49 6.20 16.04
C HIS A 283 3.37 7.36 16.50
N ARG A 284 4.41 7.70 15.73
CA ARG A 284 5.36 8.78 16.04
C ARG A 284 4.79 10.19 15.87
N GLN A 285 3.71 10.37 15.11
CA GLN A 285 3.11 11.69 14.88
C GLN A 285 2.05 12.07 15.92
N SER A 286 1.94 13.37 16.21
CA SER A 286 0.80 13.96 16.92
C SER A 286 -0.44 14.08 16.01
N ALA A 287 -1.63 14.24 16.60
CA ALA A 287 -2.87 14.41 15.84
C ALA A 287 -2.88 15.68 14.95
N GLY A 288 -2.11 16.72 15.31
CA GLY A 288 -1.97 17.92 14.48
C GLY A 288 -1.13 17.66 13.22
N GLU A 289 0.01 16.98 13.38
CA GLU A 289 0.91 16.60 12.28
C GLU A 289 0.26 15.60 11.32
N LEU A 290 -0.51 14.65 11.85
CA LEU A 290 -1.30 13.71 11.04
C LEU A 290 -2.30 14.45 10.14
N ARG A 291 -3.07 15.40 10.67
CA ARG A 291 -4.03 16.19 9.85
C ARG A 291 -3.33 16.99 8.76
N ALA A 292 -2.20 17.62 9.08
CA ALA A 292 -1.44 18.43 8.13
C ALA A 292 -0.84 17.57 6.99
N SER A 293 -0.34 16.37 7.32
CA SER A 293 0.36 15.50 6.36
C SER A 293 -0.60 14.66 5.52
N LEU A 294 -1.70 14.16 6.11
CA LEU A 294 -2.65 13.28 5.43
C LEU A 294 -3.67 14.07 4.59
N GLY A 295 -4.19 15.20 5.09
CA GLY A 295 -5.23 15.96 4.40
C GLY A 295 -6.38 15.08 3.92
N ALA A 296 -6.72 15.17 2.62
CA ALA A 296 -7.77 14.38 1.99
C ALA A 296 -7.45 12.88 1.83
N THR A 297 -6.19 12.47 2.02
CA THR A 297 -5.78 11.06 1.87
C THR A 297 -6.06 10.21 3.12
N ALA A 298 -6.43 10.85 4.24
CA ALA A 298 -6.56 10.20 5.54
C ALA A 298 -7.43 8.93 5.51
N GLY A 299 -8.57 8.96 4.82
CA GLY A 299 -9.51 7.83 4.76
C GLY A 299 -8.93 6.58 4.07
N GLU A 300 -8.08 6.76 3.05
CA GLU A 300 -7.43 5.62 2.37
C GLU A 300 -6.17 5.15 3.11
N ILE A 301 -5.39 6.08 3.71
CA ILE A 301 -4.20 5.70 4.49
C ILE A 301 -4.58 4.99 5.80
N ALA A 302 -5.72 5.36 6.41
CA ALA A 302 -6.25 4.70 7.59
C ALA A 302 -6.56 3.20 7.39
N LYS A 303 -6.80 2.75 6.14
CA LYS A 303 -6.97 1.32 5.82
C LYS A 303 -5.70 0.50 6.07
N PHE A 304 -4.53 1.13 5.96
CA PHE A 304 -3.25 0.49 6.30
C PHE A 304 -2.91 0.67 7.79
N ALA A 305 -3.24 1.83 8.36
CA ALA A 305 -2.93 2.21 9.75
C ALA A 305 -4.20 2.70 10.48
N PRO A 306 -5.02 1.78 11.02
CA PRO A 306 -6.27 2.12 11.71
C PRO A 306 -6.09 3.08 12.90
N GLU A 307 -4.91 3.14 13.48
CA GLU A 307 -4.55 4.04 14.59
C GLU A 307 -4.67 5.53 14.21
N ILE A 308 -4.68 5.82 12.91
CA ILE A 308 -4.99 7.15 12.39
C ILE A 308 -6.40 7.56 12.80
N GLU A 309 -7.41 6.68 12.68
CA GLU A 309 -8.79 6.98 13.12
C GLU A 309 -8.87 7.14 14.63
N THR A 310 -8.15 6.30 15.38
CA THR A 310 -8.07 6.41 16.85
C THR A 310 -7.56 7.78 17.30
N LYS A 311 -6.56 8.35 16.59
CA LYS A 311 -5.99 9.67 16.90
C LYS A 311 -6.79 10.85 16.33
N LEU A 312 -7.40 10.70 15.15
CA LEU A 312 -8.07 11.80 14.45
C LEU A 312 -9.58 11.88 14.72
N GLY A 313 -10.18 10.79 15.21
CA GLY A 313 -11.62 10.56 15.24
C GLY A 313 -12.10 9.86 13.96
N ALA A 314 -13.40 9.53 13.92
CA ALA A 314 -14.02 8.88 12.78
C ALA A 314 -13.81 9.69 11.49
N LEU A 315 -13.28 9.05 10.46
CA LEU A 315 -13.08 9.65 9.15
C LEU A 315 -14.35 9.47 8.30
N ALA A 316 -14.66 10.46 7.46
CA ALA A 316 -15.79 10.34 6.54
C ALA A 316 -15.48 9.24 5.51
N PRO A 317 -16.40 8.29 5.25
CA PRO A 317 -16.17 7.27 4.23
C PRO A 317 -16.10 7.93 2.86
N ASN A 318 -15.18 7.46 2.02
CA ASN A 318 -15.11 7.90 0.64
C ASN A 318 -16.37 7.43 -0.12
N ALA A 319 -16.78 8.20 -1.12
CA ALA A 319 -17.90 7.82 -1.98
C ALA A 319 -17.59 6.46 -2.66
N PRO A 320 -18.55 5.52 -2.73
CA PRO A 320 -18.30 4.23 -3.37
C PRO A 320 -17.99 4.44 -4.85
N LEU A 321 -16.98 3.74 -5.36
CA LEU A 321 -16.64 3.68 -6.79
C LEU A 321 -16.74 2.23 -7.29
N PRO A 322 -16.75 2.01 -8.62
CA PRO A 322 -16.50 0.69 -9.17
C PRO A 322 -15.20 0.08 -8.58
N PRO A 323 -15.14 -1.23 -8.29
CA PRO A 323 -14.02 -1.83 -7.55
C PRO A 323 -12.61 -1.58 -8.15
N ASN A 324 -12.49 -1.56 -9.48
CA ASN A 324 -11.24 -1.21 -10.17
C ASN A 324 -10.77 0.22 -9.84
N GLU A 325 -11.72 1.16 -9.78
CA GLU A 325 -11.45 2.56 -9.46
C GLU A 325 -11.16 2.75 -7.96
N GLU A 326 -11.75 1.95 -7.07
CA GLU A 326 -11.42 2.03 -5.64
C GLU A 326 -9.98 1.61 -5.35
N ARG A 327 -9.51 0.53 -5.98
CA ARG A 327 -8.10 0.12 -5.90
C ARG A 327 -7.17 1.21 -6.42
N LEU A 328 -7.52 1.82 -7.55
CA LEU A 328 -6.75 2.91 -8.13
C LEU A 328 -6.75 4.15 -7.22
N ARG A 329 -7.90 4.50 -6.62
CA ARG A 329 -8.00 5.58 -5.64
C ARG A 329 -7.10 5.32 -4.44
N LEU A 330 -7.05 4.08 -3.93
CA LEU A 330 -6.13 3.69 -2.86
C LEU A 330 -4.68 3.96 -3.29
N PHE A 331 -4.27 3.50 -4.47
CA PHE A 331 -2.91 3.68 -4.98
C PHE A 331 -2.55 5.16 -5.19
N ASP A 332 -3.46 5.95 -5.76
CA ASP A 332 -3.27 7.40 -5.94
C ASP A 332 -3.13 8.13 -4.61
N ASN A 333 -3.97 7.79 -3.62
CA ASN A 333 -3.88 8.40 -2.28
C ASN A 333 -2.57 8.04 -1.58
N VAL A 334 -2.07 6.82 -1.74
CA VAL A 334 -0.72 6.47 -1.26
C VAL A 334 0.34 7.30 -1.97
N ALA A 335 0.31 7.43 -3.30
CA ALA A 335 1.26 8.25 -4.05
C ALA A 335 1.24 9.72 -3.60
N ARG A 336 0.04 10.30 -3.46
CA ARG A 336 -0.14 11.68 -2.98
C ARG A 336 0.37 11.88 -1.57
N PHE A 337 0.12 10.93 -0.68
CA PHE A 337 0.64 10.96 0.67
C PHE A 337 2.18 10.90 0.69
N LEU A 338 2.80 9.98 -0.05
CA LEU A 338 4.26 9.91 -0.16
C LEU A 338 4.86 11.18 -0.76
N ARG A 339 4.21 11.80 -1.75
CA ARG A 339 4.60 13.10 -2.31
C ARG A 339 4.57 14.20 -1.25
N THR A 340 3.51 14.26 -0.44
CA THR A 340 3.41 15.23 0.67
C THR A 340 4.56 15.05 1.67
N LEU A 341 4.86 13.80 2.05
CA LEU A 341 5.97 13.50 2.96
C LEU A 341 7.35 13.85 2.37
N ALA A 342 7.48 13.77 1.04
CA ALA A 342 8.74 14.04 0.34
C ALA A 342 8.99 15.53 0.05
N ALA A 343 7.95 16.37 0.07
CA ALA A 343 7.97 17.72 -0.49
C ALA A 343 9.10 18.61 0.10
N GLU A 344 9.29 18.57 1.42
CA GLU A 344 10.27 19.44 2.08
C GLU A 344 11.68 18.87 2.05
N ARG A 345 11.87 17.67 2.61
CA ARG A 345 13.20 17.12 2.94
C ARG A 345 13.58 15.86 2.15
N GLY A 346 12.67 15.36 1.31
CA GLY A 346 12.79 14.08 0.64
C GLY A 346 12.34 12.90 1.50
N LEU A 347 12.12 11.76 0.84
CA LEU A 347 11.58 10.54 1.43
C LEU A 347 12.40 9.31 0.99
N LEU A 348 12.80 8.51 1.96
CA LEU A 348 13.31 7.15 1.74
C LEU A 348 12.26 6.13 2.18
N VAL A 349 11.83 5.26 1.27
CA VAL A 349 11.03 4.07 1.58
C VAL A 349 11.93 2.85 1.49
N PHE A 350 12.17 2.17 2.61
CA PHE A 350 12.94 0.93 2.64
C PHE A 350 12.02 -0.28 2.79
N ILE A 351 12.07 -1.19 1.82
CA ILE A 351 11.33 -2.45 1.81
C ILE A 351 12.34 -3.60 1.87
N ASP A 352 12.40 -4.29 3.00
CA ASP A 352 13.27 -5.44 3.15
C ASP A 352 12.61 -6.70 2.57
N ASP A 353 13.44 -7.61 2.08
CA ASP A 353 13.03 -8.93 1.62
C ASP A 353 11.90 -8.96 0.55
N VAL A 354 11.89 -8.03 -0.42
CA VAL A 354 10.88 -7.84 -1.50
C VAL A 354 10.49 -9.11 -2.28
N HIS A 355 11.35 -10.13 -2.35
CA HIS A 355 10.98 -11.44 -2.91
C HIS A 355 9.78 -12.12 -2.22
N TRP A 356 9.41 -11.78 -0.99
CA TRP A 356 8.16 -12.28 -0.38
C TRP A 356 6.99 -11.30 -0.51
N ALA A 357 7.14 -10.22 -1.30
CA ALA A 357 6.04 -9.29 -1.54
C ALA A 357 4.88 -9.99 -2.25
N ASP A 358 3.68 -9.74 -1.74
CA ASP A 358 2.44 -10.16 -2.37
C ASP A 358 2.19 -9.39 -3.69
N GLN A 359 1.24 -9.87 -4.50
CA GLN A 359 1.00 -9.31 -5.84
C GLN A 359 0.38 -7.90 -5.75
N GLY A 360 -0.44 -7.66 -4.73
CA GLY A 360 -0.91 -6.34 -4.35
C GLY A 360 0.25 -5.37 -4.09
N THR A 361 1.18 -5.73 -3.21
CA THR A 361 2.39 -4.94 -2.90
C THR A 361 3.20 -4.61 -4.14
N LEU A 362 3.47 -5.59 -5.01
CA LEU A 362 4.23 -5.37 -6.25
C LEU A 362 3.49 -4.44 -7.22
N SER A 363 2.17 -4.56 -7.30
CA SER A 363 1.32 -3.67 -8.13
C SER A 363 1.34 -2.24 -7.61
N LEU A 364 1.19 -2.04 -6.29
CA LEU A 364 1.30 -0.72 -5.66
C LEU A 364 2.69 -0.13 -5.89
N LEU A 365 3.74 -0.93 -5.70
CA LEU A 365 5.12 -0.50 -5.94
C LEU A 365 5.31 -0.04 -7.40
N HIS A 366 4.86 -0.83 -8.38
CA HIS A 366 4.91 -0.45 -9.79
C HIS A 366 4.16 0.87 -10.05
N TYR A 367 2.97 1.04 -9.45
CA TYR A 367 2.23 2.30 -9.54
C TYR A 367 3.03 3.48 -8.98
N LEU A 368 3.58 3.35 -7.76
CA LEU A 368 4.36 4.41 -7.12
C LEU A 368 5.58 4.81 -7.95
N LEU A 369 6.28 3.86 -8.57
CA LEU A 369 7.45 4.16 -9.41
C LEU A 369 7.11 5.01 -10.63
N ARG A 370 5.95 4.78 -11.27
CA ARG A 370 5.50 5.58 -12.41
C ARG A 370 5.06 6.98 -11.99
N HIS A 371 4.41 7.11 -10.82
CA HIS A 371 3.77 8.35 -10.38
C HIS A 371 4.68 9.26 -9.53
N LEU A 372 5.75 8.72 -8.93
CA LEU A 372 6.70 9.46 -8.09
C LEU A 372 8.06 9.72 -8.78
N ARG A 373 8.18 9.41 -10.08
CA ARG A 373 9.42 9.61 -10.88
C ARG A 373 9.95 11.05 -10.90
N HIS A 374 9.09 12.03 -10.62
CA HIS A 374 9.41 13.46 -10.59
C HIS A 374 9.34 14.05 -9.17
N ASP A 375 9.31 13.20 -8.15
CA ASP A 375 9.23 13.58 -6.75
C ASP A 375 10.55 13.24 -6.02
N ARG A 376 10.75 13.79 -4.82
CA ARG A 376 11.96 13.57 -4.01
C ARG A 376 11.91 12.25 -3.23
N VAL A 377 11.66 11.15 -3.93
CA VAL A 377 11.41 9.83 -3.34
C VAL A 377 12.45 8.82 -3.83
N LEU A 378 13.20 8.23 -2.91
CA LEU A 378 14.01 7.03 -3.19
C LEU A 378 13.32 5.83 -2.57
N ILE A 379 13.03 4.81 -3.39
CA ILE A 379 12.60 3.52 -2.89
C ILE A 379 13.79 2.56 -2.91
N LEU A 380 14.11 1.96 -1.77
CA LEU A 380 15.17 0.98 -1.62
C LEU A 380 14.55 -0.38 -1.30
N GLY A 381 14.68 -1.34 -2.21
CA GLY A 381 14.26 -2.72 -2.00
C GLY A 381 15.46 -3.64 -1.80
N ALA A 382 15.35 -4.65 -0.94
CA ALA A 382 16.33 -5.74 -0.84
C ALA A 382 15.67 -7.07 -1.15
N TYR A 383 16.31 -7.95 -1.93
CA TYR A 383 15.76 -9.27 -2.25
C TYR A 383 16.83 -10.34 -2.44
N ARG A 384 16.45 -11.62 -2.33
CA ARG A 384 17.32 -12.79 -2.52
C ARG A 384 17.17 -13.31 -3.95
N GLU A 385 18.28 -13.43 -4.70
CA GLU A 385 18.21 -13.91 -6.10
C GLU A 385 17.90 -15.40 -6.21
N ILE A 386 18.30 -16.20 -5.21
CA ILE A 386 18.19 -17.66 -5.25
C ILE A 386 16.75 -18.16 -5.08
N GLU A 387 15.86 -17.31 -4.54
CA GLU A 387 14.45 -17.60 -4.28
C GLU A 387 13.54 -17.26 -5.47
N LEU A 388 14.09 -16.71 -6.56
CA LEU A 388 13.32 -16.31 -7.73
C LEU A 388 13.38 -17.39 -8.81
N ASP A 389 12.34 -18.22 -8.84
CA ASP A 389 12.04 -19.01 -10.04
C ASP A 389 11.38 -18.16 -11.14
N ARG A 390 11.13 -18.76 -12.31
CA ARG A 390 10.50 -18.05 -13.44
C ARG A 390 9.02 -17.73 -13.23
N ALA A 391 8.33 -18.45 -12.34
CA ALA A 391 6.92 -18.24 -12.05
C ALA A 391 6.71 -17.18 -10.96
N HIS A 392 7.78 -16.82 -10.24
CA HIS A 392 7.73 -15.88 -9.14
C HIS A 392 7.23 -14.49 -9.57
N PRO A 393 6.24 -13.89 -8.88
CA PRO A 393 5.67 -12.59 -9.24
C PRO A 393 6.70 -11.45 -9.38
N LEU A 394 7.64 -11.37 -8.44
CA LEU A 394 8.75 -10.40 -8.51
C LEU A 394 9.59 -10.54 -9.80
N ALA A 395 9.76 -11.73 -10.35
CA ALA A 395 10.55 -11.91 -11.57
C ALA A 395 9.92 -11.16 -12.76
N SER A 396 8.59 -11.19 -12.90
CA SER A 396 7.88 -10.41 -13.91
C SER A 396 8.01 -8.91 -13.65
N ALA A 397 7.80 -8.49 -12.40
CA ALA A 397 7.88 -7.08 -12.02
C ALA A 397 9.27 -6.47 -12.30
N LEU A 398 10.36 -7.24 -12.04
CA LEU A 398 11.72 -6.82 -12.35
C LEU A 398 11.95 -6.58 -13.86
N VAL A 399 11.35 -7.41 -14.72
CA VAL A 399 11.42 -7.24 -16.18
C VAL A 399 10.72 -5.95 -16.60
N ASP A 400 9.53 -5.69 -16.07
CA ASP A 400 8.75 -4.50 -16.38
C ASP A 400 9.45 -3.22 -15.89
N TRP A 401 9.93 -3.19 -14.65
CA TRP A 401 10.65 -2.03 -14.09
C TRP A 401 11.95 -1.74 -14.85
N ASN A 402 12.65 -2.76 -15.33
CA ASN A 402 13.85 -2.58 -16.15
C ASN A 402 13.51 -2.05 -17.55
N ARG A 403 12.46 -2.59 -18.19
CA ARG A 403 11.99 -2.12 -19.51
C ARG A 403 11.60 -0.64 -19.47
N GLU A 404 10.95 -0.22 -18.38
CA GLU A 404 10.51 1.17 -18.16
C GLU A 404 11.59 2.08 -17.55
N ARG A 405 12.80 1.56 -17.28
CA ARG A 405 13.93 2.28 -16.66
C ARG A 405 13.59 2.88 -15.28
N LEU A 406 12.72 2.21 -14.53
CA LEU A 406 12.26 2.63 -13.19
C LEU A 406 13.16 2.13 -12.05
N ALA A 407 14.01 1.14 -12.33
CA ALA A 407 14.82 0.47 -11.30
C ALA A 407 16.30 0.36 -11.69
N THR A 408 17.19 0.41 -10.70
CA THR A 408 18.60 0.05 -10.81
C THR A 408 18.94 -1.06 -9.83
N ARG A 409 19.59 -2.11 -10.33
CA ARG A 409 20.04 -3.25 -9.52
C ARG A 409 21.49 -3.05 -9.07
N VAL A 410 21.71 -3.14 -7.76
CA VAL A 410 23.03 -3.19 -7.13
C VAL A 410 23.25 -4.61 -6.61
N LEU A 411 24.09 -5.37 -7.31
CA LEU A 411 24.41 -6.76 -6.95
C LEU A 411 25.50 -6.79 -5.88
N LEU A 412 25.21 -7.42 -4.74
CA LEU A 412 26.18 -7.69 -3.70
C LEU A 412 26.76 -9.10 -3.88
N GLY A 413 28.03 -9.15 -4.28
CA GLY A 413 28.82 -10.38 -4.31
C GLY A 413 29.35 -10.77 -2.93
N ARG A 414 29.84 -12.01 -2.80
CA ARG A 414 30.59 -12.46 -1.62
C ARG A 414 31.86 -11.60 -1.43
N LEU A 415 32.38 -11.55 -0.21
CA LEU A 415 33.62 -10.83 0.09
C LEU A 415 34.80 -11.50 -0.60
N SER A 416 35.78 -10.73 -1.06
CA SER A 416 37.06 -11.29 -1.50
C SER A 416 37.85 -11.82 -0.29
N LEU A 417 38.88 -12.63 -0.51
CA LEU A 417 39.77 -13.06 0.57
C LEU A 417 40.37 -11.87 1.34
N ALA A 418 40.70 -10.77 0.64
CA ALA A 418 41.21 -9.55 1.26
C ALA A 418 40.15 -8.84 2.12
N ASP A 419 38.90 -8.80 1.66
CA ASP A 419 37.79 -8.23 2.42
C ASP A 419 37.41 -9.13 3.61
N THR A 420 37.48 -10.46 3.46
CA THR A 420 37.31 -11.42 4.56
C THR A 420 38.38 -11.22 5.62
N ALA A 421 39.66 -11.06 5.23
CA ALA A 421 40.73 -10.74 6.17
C ALA A 421 40.48 -9.41 6.90
N SER A 422 39.98 -8.40 6.18
CA SER A 422 39.64 -7.08 6.74
C SER A 422 38.44 -7.14 7.68
N LEU A 423 37.41 -7.94 7.35
CA LEU A 423 36.28 -8.22 8.23
C LEU A 423 36.73 -8.89 9.51
N LEU A 424 37.57 -9.93 9.41
CA LEU A 424 38.13 -10.62 10.58
C LEU A 424 38.98 -9.68 11.44
N ALA A 425 39.84 -8.85 10.83
CA ALA A 425 40.63 -7.86 11.55
C ALA A 425 39.75 -6.87 12.32
N THR A 426 38.67 -6.39 11.68
CA THR A 426 37.67 -5.51 12.30
C THR A 426 36.95 -6.21 13.47
N LEU A 427 36.51 -7.44 13.26
CA LEU A 427 35.88 -8.28 14.27
C LEU A 427 36.79 -8.40 15.51
N PHE A 428 38.07 -8.76 15.33
CA PHE A 428 38.99 -8.90 16.46
C PHE A 428 39.52 -7.58 17.02
N GLY A 429 39.17 -6.43 16.44
CA GLY A 429 39.72 -5.12 16.82
C GLY A 429 41.23 -5.01 16.60
N GLN A 430 41.75 -5.69 15.57
CA GLN A 430 43.18 -5.76 15.24
C GLN A 430 43.47 -5.11 13.89
N ALA A 431 44.72 -4.70 13.65
CA ALA A 431 45.13 -4.13 12.37
C ALA A 431 45.11 -5.14 11.21
N SER A 432 45.34 -6.43 11.50
CA SER A 432 45.34 -7.51 10.52
C SER A 432 45.23 -8.88 11.20
N VAL A 433 44.72 -9.88 10.48
CA VAL A 433 44.80 -11.30 10.86
C VAL A 433 45.81 -12.05 9.98
N SER A 434 46.32 -13.20 10.42
CA SER A 434 47.23 -14.03 9.62
C SER A 434 46.56 -14.55 8.34
N GLY A 435 47.27 -14.54 7.21
CA GLY A 435 46.74 -14.98 5.91
C GLY A 435 46.28 -16.44 5.86
N GLU A 436 46.91 -17.32 6.64
CA GLU A 436 46.49 -18.73 6.76
C GLU A 436 45.10 -18.88 7.38
N PHE A 437 44.82 -18.11 8.44
CA PHE A 437 43.50 -18.08 9.09
C PHE A 437 42.42 -17.56 8.16
N ALA A 438 42.68 -16.42 7.50
CA ALA A 438 41.76 -15.82 6.56
C ALA A 438 41.47 -16.79 5.41
N SER A 439 42.49 -17.48 4.88
CA SER A 439 42.32 -18.50 3.83
C SER A 439 41.52 -19.71 4.32
N ALA A 440 41.74 -20.18 5.55
CA ALA A 440 40.99 -21.30 6.12
C ALA A 440 39.50 -20.98 6.26
N LEU A 441 39.17 -19.82 6.84
CA LEU A 441 37.77 -19.39 6.97
C LEU A 441 37.16 -19.08 5.59
N TYR A 442 37.90 -18.43 4.70
CA TYR A 442 37.42 -18.12 3.35
C TYR A 442 37.12 -19.37 2.54
N ARG A 443 37.92 -20.45 2.68
CA ARG A 443 37.68 -21.71 1.97
C ARG A 443 36.36 -22.36 2.37
N GLU A 444 36.04 -22.39 3.66
CA GLU A 444 34.80 -23.02 4.15
C GLU A 444 33.59 -22.10 3.99
N THR A 445 33.77 -20.78 4.13
CA THR A 445 32.67 -19.80 4.07
C THR A 445 32.44 -19.19 2.70
N GLU A 446 33.40 -19.38 1.78
CA GLU A 446 33.44 -18.81 0.44
C GLU A 446 33.22 -17.28 0.42
N GLY A 447 33.54 -16.59 1.52
CA GLY A 447 33.42 -15.14 1.64
C GLY A 447 32.01 -14.62 2.01
N ASN A 448 31.07 -15.47 2.42
CA ASN A 448 29.76 -15.01 2.89
C ASN A 448 29.89 -14.35 4.29
N PRO A 449 29.62 -13.03 4.46
CA PRO A 449 29.80 -12.31 5.72
C PRO A 449 29.07 -12.94 6.91
N PHE A 450 27.79 -13.30 6.74
CA PHE A 450 27.01 -13.94 7.80
C PHE A 450 27.62 -15.28 8.19
N PHE A 451 28.02 -16.11 7.21
CA PHE A 451 28.64 -17.39 7.53
C PHE A 451 30.00 -17.23 8.23
N ILE A 452 30.81 -16.24 7.82
CA ILE A 452 32.06 -15.88 8.50
C ILE A 452 31.79 -15.53 9.97
N GLU A 453 30.82 -14.66 10.24
CA GLU A 453 30.47 -14.27 11.61
C GLU A 453 30.00 -15.47 12.45
N GLU A 454 29.18 -16.34 11.88
CA GLU A 454 28.66 -17.53 12.57
C GLU A 454 29.75 -18.58 12.85
N VAL A 455 30.68 -18.80 11.92
CA VAL A 455 31.85 -19.66 12.14
C VAL A 455 32.74 -19.07 13.24
N VAL A 456 33.05 -17.77 13.20
CA VAL A 456 33.88 -17.11 14.20
C VAL A 456 33.25 -17.21 15.60
N LYS A 457 31.93 -16.98 15.71
CA LYS A 457 31.19 -17.17 16.96
C LYS A 457 31.33 -18.62 17.47
N SER A 458 31.08 -19.60 16.60
CA SER A 458 31.17 -21.02 16.94
C SER A 458 32.57 -21.39 17.47
N LEU A 459 33.64 -20.91 16.82
CA LEU A 459 35.03 -21.16 17.22
C LEU A 459 35.38 -20.50 18.56
N ILE A 460 34.86 -19.30 18.84
CA ILE A 460 35.03 -18.62 20.14
C ILE A 460 34.33 -19.43 21.24
N GLU A 461 33.09 -19.86 21.02
CA GLU A 461 32.34 -20.63 22.00
C GLU A 461 32.91 -22.03 22.24
N GLN A 462 33.65 -22.60 21.28
CA GLN A 462 34.38 -23.86 21.44
C GLN A 462 35.73 -23.69 22.17
N GLY A 463 36.14 -22.45 22.47
CA GLY A 463 37.44 -22.15 23.05
C GLY A 463 38.61 -22.35 22.06
N GLU A 464 38.33 -22.50 20.76
CA GLU A 464 39.36 -22.59 19.72
C GLU A 464 39.93 -21.22 19.38
N ILE A 465 39.14 -20.17 19.56
CA ILE A 465 39.55 -18.77 19.58
C ILE A 465 39.26 -18.22 20.98
N TYR A 466 40.27 -17.68 21.65
CA TYR A 466 40.13 -17.20 23.02
C TYR A 466 40.91 -15.90 23.22
N ARG A 467 40.51 -15.12 24.22
CA ARG A 467 41.15 -13.84 24.55
C ARG A 467 42.16 -14.04 25.66
N GLU A 468 43.41 -13.65 25.43
CA GLU A 468 44.49 -13.67 26.42
C GLU A 468 45.06 -12.26 26.55
N GLY A 469 44.67 -11.56 27.62
CA GLY A 469 44.94 -10.13 27.78
C GLY A 469 44.19 -9.27 26.74
N GLU A 470 44.90 -8.34 26.07
CA GLU A 470 44.33 -7.52 25.00
C GLU A 470 44.39 -8.18 23.61
N ARG A 471 44.91 -9.40 23.49
CA ARG A 471 45.09 -10.07 22.20
C ARG A 471 44.19 -11.31 22.09
N TRP A 472 43.65 -11.50 20.90
CA TRP A 472 43.01 -12.75 20.51
C TRP A 472 44.06 -13.78 20.12
N LYS A 473 43.96 -14.98 20.71
CA LYS A 473 44.72 -16.17 20.32
C LYS A 473 43.78 -17.22 19.76
N ARG A 474 44.35 -18.16 19.01
CA ARG A 474 43.62 -19.25 18.37
C ARG A 474 44.49 -20.50 18.30
N LYS A 475 43.86 -21.67 18.14
CA LYS A 475 44.54 -22.89 17.70
C LYS A 475 45.08 -22.71 16.26
N GLU A 476 46.04 -23.56 15.89
CA GLU A 476 46.59 -23.54 14.54
C GLU A 476 45.52 -23.83 13.49
N ALA A 477 45.66 -23.28 12.27
CA ALA A 477 44.57 -23.31 11.28
C ALA A 477 44.12 -24.73 10.88
N HIS A 478 45.01 -25.72 10.98
CA HIS A 478 44.73 -27.13 10.71
C HIS A 478 44.06 -27.87 11.88
N GLU A 479 44.05 -27.28 13.08
CA GLU A 479 43.41 -27.83 14.28
C GLU A 479 42.02 -27.24 14.54
N LEU A 480 41.60 -26.25 13.73
CA LEU A 480 40.30 -25.60 13.86
C LEU A 480 39.19 -26.50 13.30
N ALA A 481 38.16 -26.77 14.11
CA ALA A 481 37.00 -27.56 13.72
C ALA A 481 35.94 -26.70 13.01
N ILE A 482 36.32 -26.12 11.87
CA ILE A 482 35.47 -25.19 11.10
C ILE A 482 34.22 -25.93 10.55
N PRO A 483 32.99 -25.48 10.87
CA PRO A 483 31.77 -26.03 10.27
C PRO A 483 31.75 -25.90 8.74
N GLN A 484 31.25 -26.92 8.03
CA GLN A 484 31.20 -26.93 6.57
C GLN A 484 29.93 -26.26 6.01
N SER A 485 28.95 -25.95 6.87
CA SER A 485 27.75 -25.21 6.47
C SER A 485 27.19 -24.34 7.59
N VAL A 486 26.41 -23.33 7.19
CA VAL A 486 25.64 -22.49 8.12
C VAL A 486 24.67 -23.34 8.97
N LYS A 487 24.05 -24.37 8.38
CA LYS A 487 23.13 -25.29 9.09
C LYS A 487 23.86 -26.07 10.19
N GLU A 488 25.09 -26.52 9.91
CA GLU A 488 25.93 -27.18 10.91
C GLU A 488 26.38 -26.20 12.01
N ALA A 489 26.77 -24.98 11.66
CA ALA A 489 27.15 -23.95 12.64
C ALA A 489 25.98 -23.59 13.58
N ILE A 490 24.78 -23.37 13.03
CA ILE A 490 23.55 -23.12 13.79
C ILE A 490 23.18 -24.36 14.62
N GLY A 491 23.19 -25.56 14.03
CA GLY A 491 22.85 -26.80 14.72
C GLY A 491 23.75 -27.08 15.92
N ARG A 492 25.06 -26.79 15.83
CA ARG A 492 25.99 -26.89 16.97
C ARG A 492 25.64 -25.92 18.11
N ARG A 493 25.13 -24.72 17.81
CA ARG A 493 24.64 -23.76 18.82
C ARG A 493 23.34 -24.23 19.45
N LEU A 494 22.40 -24.73 18.64
CA LEU A 494 21.15 -25.29 19.11
C LEU A 494 21.37 -26.49 20.04
N ASN A 495 22.30 -27.39 19.72
CA ASN A 495 22.63 -28.57 20.55
C ASN A 495 23.19 -28.25 21.95
N ARG A 496 23.58 -27.01 22.21
CA ARG A 496 24.08 -26.56 23.52
C ARG A 496 23.00 -25.98 24.41
N LEU A 497 21.84 -25.66 23.84
CA LEU A 497 20.70 -25.19 24.59
C LEU A 497 20.03 -26.35 25.31
N SER A 498 19.36 -26.03 26.42
CA SER A 498 18.49 -26.99 27.09
C SER A 498 17.34 -27.46 26.17
N GLU A 499 16.85 -28.70 26.36
CA GLU A 499 15.70 -29.20 25.60
C GLU A 499 14.45 -28.29 25.71
N PRO A 500 14.09 -27.73 26.88
CA PRO A 500 13.02 -26.74 27.01
C PRO A 500 13.20 -25.54 26.08
N THR A 501 14.42 -25.02 25.96
CA THR A 501 14.75 -23.88 25.08
C THR A 501 14.61 -24.23 23.61
N ILE A 502 15.04 -25.41 23.18
CA ILE A 502 14.87 -25.86 21.80
C ILE A 502 13.37 -25.99 21.46
N ASP A 503 12.56 -26.55 22.36
CA ASP A 503 11.13 -26.71 22.14
C ASP A 503 10.38 -25.37 22.13
N ALA A 504 10.78 -24.41 22.98
CA ALA A 504 10.31 -23.03 22.92
C ALA A 504 10.66 -22.38 21.57
N LEU A 505 11.91 -22.50 21.12
CA LEU A 505 12.37 -21.95 19.84
C LEU A 505 11.70 -22.61 18.61
N ARG A 506 11.38 -23.91 18.67
CA ARG A 506 10.61 -24.59 17.62
C ARG A 506 9.16 -24.09 17.54
N THR A 507 8.56 -23.82 18.69
CA THR A 507 7.21 -23.22 18.77
C THR A 507 7.24 -21.79 18.21
N ALA A 508 8.21 -20.98 18.65
CA ALA A 508 8.44 -19.64 18.11
C ALA A 508 8.69 -19.66 16.60
N ALA A 509 9.44 -20.65 16.10
CA ALA A 509 9.72 -20.76 14.68
C ALA A 509 8.49 -21.04 13.80
N ALA A 510 7.46 -21.68 14.37
CA ALA A 510 6.18 -21.91 13.72
C ALA A 510 5.20 -20.72 13.88
N LEU A 511 5.38 -19.86 14.89
CA LEU A 511 4.65 -18.60 15.06
C LEU A 511 5.13 -17.54 14.05
N GLY A 512 6.43 -17.39 13.85
CA GLY A 512 6.95 -16.42 12.89
C GLY A 512 8.41 -16.03 13.11
N LYS A 513 8.91 -15.13 12.26
CA LYS A 513 10.23 -14.50 12.43
C LYS A 513 10.23 -13.52 13.61
N ILE A 514 9.11 -12.85 13.80
CA ILE A 514 8.78 -11.99 14.93
C ILE A 514 7.60 -12.66 15.65
N PHE A 515 7.62 -12.71 16.97
CA PHE A 515 6.56 -13.34 17.76
C PHE A 515 6.39 -12.63 19.10
N ALA A 516 5.15 -12.60 19.60
CA ALA A 516 4.85 -12.04 20.92
C ALA A 516 5.11 -13.09 22.01
N PHE A 517 5.63 -12.65 23.16
CA PHE A 517 5.80 -13.51 24.33
C PHE A 517 4.47 -14.14 24.76
N ARG A 518 3.40 -13.34 24.78
CA ARG A 518 2.05 -13.78 25.17
C ARG A 518 1.55 -14.95 24.32
N GLU A 519 1.76 -14.90 23.00
CA GLU A 519 1.37 -15.98 22.08
C GLU A 519 2.21 -17.23 22.30
N LEU A 520 3.53 -17.06 22.42
CA LEU A 520 4.43 -18.16 22.70
C LEU A 520 4.10 -18.86 24.03
N ALA A 521 3.84 -18.08 25.09
CA ALA A 521 3.44 -18.57 26.41
C ALA A 521 2.14 -19.36 26.35
N ALA A 522 1.14 -18.84 25.62
CA ALA A 522 -0.17 -19.49 25.51
C ALA A 522 -0.14 -20.77 24.65
N VAL A 523 0.80 -20.90 23.71
CA VAL A 523 0.98 -22.12 22.91
C VAL A 523 1.89 -23.13 23.61
N SER A 524 2.84 -22.66 24.41
CA SER A 524 3.79 -23.50 25.14
C SER A 524 3.10 -24.30 26.24
N ALA A 525 3.65 -25.48 26.54
CA ALA A 525 3.22 -26.29 27.69
C ALA A 525 3.97 -25.93 28.98
N ALA A 526 5.00 -25.07 28.89
CA ALA A 526 5.80 -24.62 30.03
C ALA A 526 5.15 -23.42 30.73
N GLY A 527 5.40 -23.26 32.03
CA GLY A 527 5.02 -22.04 32.76
C GLY A 527 5.82 -20.81 32.29
N GLU A 528 5.27 -19.61 32.51
CA GLU A 528 5.87 -18.36 32.02
C GLU A 528 7.32 -18.15 32.47
N ASP A 529 7.65 -18.39 33.74
CA ASP A 529 9.02 -18.25 34.26
C ASP A 529 10.02 -19.17 33.53
N ALA A 530 9.65 -20.43 33.29
CA ALA A 530 10.50 -21.38 32.58
C ALA A 530 10.68 -21.00 31.10
N LEU A 531 9.66 -20.37 30.51
CA LEU A 531 9.75 -19.85 29.14
C LEU A 531 10.63 -18.60 29.08
N LEU A 532 10.56 -17.71 30.07
CA LEU A 532 11.47 -16.56 30.18
C LEU A 532 12.91 -17.01 30.36
N ASP A 533 13.19 -17.99 31.23
CA ASP A 533 14.52 -18.61 31.36
C ASP A 533 15.02 -19.17 30.02
N SER A 534 14.12 -19.79 29.24
CA SER A 534 14.44 -20.33 27.92
C SER A 534 14.75 -19.22 26.90
N LEU A 535 13.99 -18.12 26.91
CA LEU A 535 14.24 -16.97 26.04
C LEU A 535 15.50 -16.20 26.44
N ASP A 536 15.83 -16.14 27.73
CA ASP A 536 17.08 -15.60 28.25
C ASP A 536 18.27 -16.47 27.83
N GLU A 537 18.15 -17.80 27.91
CA GLU A 537 19.16 -18.73 27.40
C GLU A 537 19.37 -18.54 25.89
N ALA A 538 18.29 -18.47 25.11
CA ALA A 538 18.34 -18.24 23.66
C ALA A 538 18.87 -16.86 23.27
N SER A 539 18.55 -15.81 24.05
CA SER A 539 19.04 -14.44 23.86
C SER A 539 20.52 -14.32 24.23
N GLY A 540 20.94 -14.97 25.34
CA GLY A 540 22.34 -15.10 25.75
C GLY A 540 23.16 -15.85 24.70
N ALA A 541 22.56 -16.87 24.10
CA ALA A 541 23.11 -17.56 22.96
C ALA A 541 23.03 -16.75 21.66
N GLN A 542 22.44 -15.55 21.61
CA GLN A 542 22.28 -14.70 20.42
C GLN A 542 21.55 -15.35 19.24
N LEU A 543 20.55 -16.19 19.52
CA LEU A 543 19.69 -16.78 18.50
C LEU A 543 18.47 -15.90 18.24
N ILE A 544 17.95 -15.30 19.30
CA ILE A 544 16.86 -14.33 19.28
C ILE A 544 17.31 -13.01 19.91
N ARG A 545 16.50 -11.97 19.73
CA ARG A 545 16.64 -10.69 20.41
C ARG A 545 15.27 -10.16 20.80
N ALA A 546 15.19 -9.46 21.93
CA ALA A 546 14.05 -8.60 22.22
C ALA A 546 13.98 -7.47 21.18
N GLN A 547 12.80 -7.19 20.67
CA GLN A 547 12.53 -6.14 19.71
C GLN A 547 11.70 -5.04 20.40
N ALA A 548 12.22 -3.82 20.39
CA ALA A 548 11.44 -2.65 20.81
C ALA A 548 10.36 -2.38 19.74
N GLY A 549 9.13 -2.78 20.05
CA GLY A 549 7.95 -2.52 19.24
C GLY A 549 6.74 -2.52 20.16
N VAL A 550 5.84 -1.56 19.96
CA VAL A 550 4.56 -1.54 20.66
C VAL A 550 3.64 -2.44 19.83
N SER A 551 3.37 -3.67 20.28
CA SER A 551 2.17 -4.34 19.79
C SER A 551 0.97 -3.47 20.17
N SER A 552 -0.13 -3.52 19.44
CA SER A 552 -1.36 -2.81 19.79
C SER A 552 -1.87 -3.14 21.21
N ALA A 553 -1.39 -4.24 21.80
CA ALA A 553 -1.67 -4.68 23.17
C ALA A 553 -0.54 -4.42 24.19
N GLY A 554 0.63 -3.89 23.78
CA GLY A 554 1.77 -3.67 24.67
C GLY A 554 2.57 -4.92 25.05
N ASP A 555 2.49 -5.98 24.23
CA ASP A 555 3.18 -7.25 24.46
C ASP A 555 4.69 -7.18 24.16
N ASP A 556 5.49 -7.96 24.90
CA ASP A 556 6.93 -8.10 24.67
C ASP A 556 7.21 -8.89 23.38
N MET A 557 7.85 -8.23 22.42
CA MET A 557 8.16 -8.83 21.11
C MET A 557 9.57 -9.38 21.05
N PHE A 558 9.71 -10.56 20.44
CA PHE A 558 10.99 -11.19 20.16
C PHE A 558 11.13 -11.43 18.66
N ALA A 559 12.38 -11.42 18.19
CA ALA A 559 12.70 -11.72 16.80
C ALA A 559 13.90 -12.65 16.71
N PHE A 560 13.86 -13.58 15.75
CA PHE A 560 15.06 -14.33 15.38
C PHE A 560 16.11 -13.36 14.83
N THR A 561 17.34 -13.46 15.33
CA THR A 561 18.44 -12.61 14.88
C THR A 561 18.73 -12.81 13.39
N HIS A 562 18.48 -14.01 12.87
CA HIS A 562 18.56 -14.35 11.47
C HIS A 562 17.49 -15.38 11.10
N ASP A 563 16.85 -15.18 9.95
CA ASP A 563 15.76 -16.03 9.45
C ASP A 563 16.20 -17.49 9.23
N LYS A 564 17.46 -17.71 8.84
CA LYS A 564 18.02 -19.06 8.70
C LYS A 564 17.96 -19.91 9.98
N ILE A 565 17.98 -19.29 11.16
CA ILE A 565 17.86 -20.01 12.44
C ILE A 565 16.45 -20.59 12.57
N ARG A 566 15.44 -19.78 12.27
CA ARG A 566 14.02 -20.17 12.24
C ARG A 566 13.79 -21.30 11.24
N GLU A 567 14.30 -21.16 10.01
CA GLU A 567 14.19 -22.17 8.96
C GLU A 567 14.74 -23.52 9.43
N VAL A 568 15.94 -23.56 10.03
CA VAL A 568 16.55 -24.80 10.52
C VAL A 568 15.68 -25.45 11.60
N LEU A 569 15.20 -24.67 12.58
CA LEU A 569 14.33 -25.16 13.65
C LEU A 569 12.99 -25.72 13.13
N TYR A 570 12.38 -25.02 12.17
CA TYR A 570 11.11 -25.43 11.58
C TYR A 570 11.27 -26.64 10.66
N GLU A 571 12.36 -26.69 9.87
CA GLU A 571 12.69 -27.83 8.99
C GLU A 571 12.93 -29.13 9.77
N GLU A 572 13.52 -29.06 10.96
CA GLU A 572 13.74 -30.22 11.82
C GLU A 572 12.44 -30.84 12.37
N LEU A 573 11.34 -30.10 12.40
CA LEU A 573 10.05 -30.64 12.80
C LEU A 573 9.56 -31.63 11.73
N ASN A 574 9.23 -32.85 12.14
CA ASN A 574 8.60 -33.81 11.22
C ASN A 574 7.17 -33.36 10.84
N PRO A 575 6.60 -33.82 9.71
CA PRO A 575 5.30 -33.34 9.21
C PRO A 575 4.14 -33.51 10.20
N ILE A 576 4.13 -34.58 11.00
CA ILE A 576 3.07 -34.84 11.99
C ILE A 576 3.15 -33.84 13.14
N ARG A 577 4.36 -33.55 13.63
CA ARG A 577 4.60 -32.55 14.68
C ARG A 577 4.24 -31.15 14.19
N ARG A 578 4.60 -30.79 12.95
CA ARG A 578 4.21 -29.51 12.35
C ARG A 578 2.70 -29.34 12.31
N ARG A 579 1.97 -30.35 11.83
CA ARG A 579 0.50 -30.33 11.77
C ARG A 579 -0.12 -30.10 13.15
N ARG A 580 0.31 -30.86 14.16
CA ARG A 580 -0.18 -30.71 15.54
C ARG A 580 0.17 -29.35 16.15
N LEU A 581 1.36 -28.84 15.86
CA LEU A 581 1.80 -27.54 16.33
C LEU A 581 0.94 -26.42 15.73
N HIS A 582 0.65 -26.46 14.43
CA HIS A 582 -0.24 -25.50 13.78
C HIS A 582 -1.68 -25.57 14.28
N GLN A 583 -2.21 -26.77 14.56
CA GLN A 583 -3.53 -26.91 15.22
C GLN A 583 -3.54 -26.18 16.56
N ARG A 584 -2.51 -26.41 17.39
CA ARG A 584 -2.41 -25.80 18.72
C ARG A 584 -2.24 -24.29 18.63
N ILE A 585 -1.40 -23.79 17.72
CA ILE A 585 -1.24 -22.36 17.48
C ILE A 585 -2.57 -21.73 17.08
N GLY A 586 -3.25 -22.28 16.08
CA GLY A 586 -4.54 -21.76 15.61
C GLY A 586 -5.60 -21.72 16.71
N GLU A 587 -5.74 -22.80 17.50
CA GLU A 587 -6.69 -22.85 18.62
C GLU A 587 -6.36 -21.86 19.75
N THR A 588 -5.07 -21.60 20.00
CA THR A 588 -4.65 -20.64 21.01
C THR A 588 -4.87 -19.21 20.55
N LEU A 589 -4.49 -18.87 19.31
CA LEU A 589 -4.72 -17.53 18.74
C LEU A 589 -6.23 -17.23 18.68
N GLU A 590 -7.05 -18.18 18.23
CA GLU A 590 -8.52 -18.05 18.23
C GLU A 590 -9.07 -17.69 19.62
N LYS A 591 -8.51 -18.24 20.71
CA LYS A 591 -8.91 -17.92 22.09
C LYS A 591 -8.37 -16.57 22.56
N LEU A 592 -7.11 -16.25 22.27
CA LEU A 592 -6.45 -15.03 22.74
C LEU A 592 -7.08 -13.76 22.17
N HIS A 593 -7.58 -13.83 20.95
CA HIS A 593 -8.21 -12.72 20.24
C HIS A 593 -9.74 -12.68 20.40
N ALA A 594 -10.29 -13.44 21.36
CA ALA A 594 -11.71 -13.47 21.81
C ALA A 594 -12.70 -12.84 20.81
N ILE A 595 -12.99 -13.58 19.75
CA ILE A 595 -13.86 -13.13 18.66
C ILE A 595 -15.30 -13.02 19.19
N PRO A 596 -15.92 -11.83 19.25
CA PRO A 596 -17.35 -11.74 19.53
C PRO A 596 -18.13 -12.40 18.40
N ASP A 597 -19.21 -13.11 18.71
CA ASP A 597 -20.15 -13.65 17.73
C ASP A 597 -20.77 -12.51 16.88
N GLY A 598 -20.08 -12.12 15.81
CA GLY A 598 -20.46 -11.04 14.93
C GLY A 598 -19.82 -11.18 13.55
N ASN A 599 -20.56 -10.84 12.49
CA ASN A 599 -20.12 -10.94 11.10
C ASN A 599 -19.26 -9.74 10.62
N ALA A 600 -18.98 -8.75 11.48
CA ALA A 600 -18.21 -7.56 11.10
C ALA A 600 -16.71 -7.82 11.29
N PRO A 601 -15.86 -7.53 10.28
CA PRO A 601 -14.41 -7.58 10.46
C PRO A 601 -13.99 -6.56 11.51
N SER A 602 -13.29 -6.99 12.56
CA SER A 602 -12.55 -6.07 13.43
C SER A 602 -11.16 -5.84 12.82
N SER A 603 -10.63 -4.63 12.97
CA SER A 603 -9.30 -4.24 12.46
C SER A 603 -8.14 -5.02 13.08
N ASP A 604 -8.41 -5.78 14.15
CA ASP A 604 -7.45 -6.55 14.94
C ASP A 604 -7.67 -8.08 14.84
N GLU A 605 -8.54 -8.57 13.94
CA GLU A 605 -8.75 -10.02 13.76
C GLU A 605 -7.60 -10.65 12.94
N PRO A 606 -6.85 -11.63 13.48
CA PRO A 606 -5.77 -12.29 12.74
C PRO A 606 -6.32 -13.38 11.80
N ALA A 607 -7.32 -13.02 10.97
CA ALA A 607 -8.05 -13.96 10.13
C ALA A 607 -7.13 -14.66 9.13
N GLN A 608 -6.15 -13.96 8.58
CA GLN A 608 -5.14 -14.52 7.69
C GLN A 608 -4.31 -15.60 8.41
N ASP A 609 -3.77 -15.30 9.60
CA ASP A 609 -2.89 -16.22 10.34
C ASP A 609 -3.65 -17.47 10.79
N LEU A 610 -4.90 -17.31 11.22
CA LEU A 610 -5.78 -18.43 11.54
C LEU A 610 -6.08 -19.28 10.30
N ALA A 611 -6.35 -18.67 9.14
CA ALA A 611 -6.56 -19.40 7.89
C ALA A 611 -5.34 -20.24 7.50
N TYR A 612 -4.14 -19.67 7.63
CA TYR A 612 -2.88 -20.35 7.35
C TYR A 612 -2.61 -21.53 8.30
N HIS A 613 -2.72 -21.30 9.61
CA HIS A 613 -2.47 -22.33 10.60
C HIS A 613 -3.46 -23.48 10.51
N PHE A 614 -4.76 -23.22 10.32
CA PHE A 614 -5.75 -24.29 10.17
C PHE A 614 -5.63 -25.05 8.85
N ALA A 615 -5.18 -24.41 7.77
CA ALA A 615 -4.84 -25.13 6.53
C ALA A 615 -3.67 -26.10 6.74
N LEU A 616 -2.56 -25.66 7.34
CA LEU A 616 -1.42 -26.52 7.63
C LEU A 616 -1.74 -27.62 8.67
N ALA A 617 -2.67 -27.34 9.57
CA ALA A 617 -3.20 -28.32 10.51
C ALA A 617 -4.10 -29.38 9.85
N GLY A 618 -4.63 -29.09 8.65
CA GLY A 618 -5.60 -29.95 7.96
C GLY A 618 -7.00 -29.90 8.57
N ASP A 619 -7.31 -28.86 9.36
CA ASP A 619 -8.65 -28.61 9.90
C ASP A 619 -9.48 -27.87 8.84
N LEU A 620 -10.15 -28.64 7.97
CA LEU A 620 -10.90 -28.10 6.84
C LEU A 620 -12.02 -27.15 7.27
N ALA A 621 -12.68 -27.41 8.41
CA ALA A 621 -13.81 -26.61 8.86
C ALA A 621 -13.37 -25.20 9.29
N LYS A 622 -12.30 -25.12 10.09
CA LYS A 622 -11.73 -23.83 10.49
C LYS A 622 -10.97 -23.14 9.36
N SER A 623 -10.26 -23.89 8.51
CA SER A 623 -9.64 -23.37 7.29
C SER A 623 -10.67 -22.66 6.41
N PHE A 624 -11.80 -23.30 6.11
CA PHE A 624 -12.90 -22.70 5.35
C PHE A 624 -13.43 -21.39 5.97
N MET A 625 -13.65 -21.39 7.29
CA MET A 625 -14.21 -20.24 8.00
C MET A 625 -13.25 -19.04 7.99
N TYR A 626 -11.99 -19.26 8.36
CA TYR A 626 -11.01 -18.18 8.44
C TYR A 626 -10.52 -17.72 7.07
N ALA A 627 -10.42 -18.61 6.08
CA ALA A 627 -10.07 -18.22 4.72
C ALA A 627 -11.13 -17.26 4.11
N GLN A 628 -12.43 -17.46 4.36
CA GLN A 628 -13.45 -16.49 3.95
C GLN A 628 -13.30 -15.14 4.67
N ARG A 629 -12.95 -15.13 5.96
CA ARG A 629 -12.72 -13.89 6.70
C ARG A 629 -11.48 -13.16 6.18
N ALA A 630 -10.40 -13.89 5.92
CA ALA A 630 -9.18 -13.39 5.31
C ALA A 630 -9.44 -12.81 3.91
N ALA A 631 -10.23 -13.48 3.08
CA ALA A 631 -10.65 -12.98 1.76
C ALA A 631 -11.40 -11.65 1.87
N ARG A 632 -12.40 -11.55 2.77
CA ARG A 632 -13.14 -10.29 2.99
C ARG A 632 -12.25 -9.16 3.51
N SER A 633 -11.29 -9.46 4.38
CA SER A 633 -10.31 -8.50 4.87
C SER A 633 -9.41 -7.99 3.72
N ALA A 634 -8.94 -8.89 2.86
CA ALA A 634 -8.15 -8.54 1.68
C ALA A 634 -8.96 -7.71 0.65
N GLU A 635 -10.23 -8.07 0.41
CA GLU A 635 -11.14 -7.29 -0.46
C GLU A 635 -11.36 -5.87 0.07
N HIS A 636 -11.50 -5.70 1.39
CA HIS A 636 -11.70 -4.38 2.00
C HIS A 636 -10.56 -3.39 1.73
N VAL A 637 -9.34 -3.91 1.56
CA VAL A 637 -8.15 -3.13 1.18
C VAL A 637 -7.80 -3.26 -0.31
N PHE A 638 -8.71 -3.82 -1.12
CA PHE A 638 -8.55 -4.02 -2.57
C PHE A 638 -7.33 -4.86 -2.97
N ALA A 639 -6.91 -5.78 -2.10
CA ALA A 639 -5.89 -6.79 -2.37
C ALA A 639 -6.51 -7.99 -3.08
N HIS A 640 -6.91 -7.79 -4.33
CA HIS A 640 -7.72 -8.74 -5.08
C HIS A 640 -7.01 -10.08 -5.35
N ASP A 641 -5.69 -10.07 -5.56
CA ASP A 641 -4.93 -11.30 -5.79
C ASP A 641 -4.82 -12.15 -4.51
N GLU A 642 -4.65 -11.51 -3.35
CA GLU A 642 -4.61 -12.15 -2.04
C GLU A 642 -6.00 -12.66 -1.64
N ALA A 643 -7.05 -11.88 -1.90
CA ALA A 643 -8.43 -12.32 -1.72
C ALA A 643 -8.73 -13.59 -2.53
N LEU A 644 -8.33 -13.64 -3.81
CA LEU A 644 -8.50 -14.83 -4.64
C LEU A 644 -7.78 -16.06 -4.10
N LYS A 645 -6.55 -15.92 -3.56
CA LYS A 645 -5.82 -17.03 -2.91
C LYS A 645 -6.60 -17.59 -1.71
N PHE A 646 -7.11 -16.71 -0.85
CA PHE A 646 -7.92 -17.14 0.29
C PHE A 646 -9.26 -17.74 -0.13
N LEU A 647 -9.89 -17.24 -1.20
CA LEU A 647 -11.08 -17.84 -1.78
C LEU A 647 -10.81 -19.22 -2.39
N GLU A 648 -9.68 -19.41 -3.07
CA GLU A 648 -9.24 -20.73 -3.55
C GLU A 648 -9.07 -21.72 -2.38
N GLN A 649 -8.38 -21.33 -1.31
CA GLN A 649 -8.25 -22.14 -0.10
C GLN A 649 -9.61 -22.46 0.54
N ALA A 650 -10.50 -21.46 0.63
CA ALA A 650 -11.85 -21.66 1.15
C ALA A 650 -12.64 -22.62 0.26
N ARG A 651 -12.53 -22.50 -1.06
CA ARG A 651 -13.20 -23.34 -2.05
C ARG A 651 -12.74 -24.78 -1.96
N GLU A 652 -11.43 -25.03 -1.89
CA GLU A 652 -10.86 -26.37 -1.69
C GLU A 652 -11.34 -27.01 -0.37
N SER A 653 -11.36 -26.21 0.71
CA SER A 653 -11.84 -26.67 2.01
C SER A 653 -13.35 -26.99 1.99
N ALA A 654 -14.15 -26.17 1.32
CA ALA A 654 -15.59 -26.38 1.15
C ALA A 654 -15.90 -27.62 0.30
N ASP A 655 -15.19 -27.80 -0.81
CA ASP A 655 -15.35 -28.95 -1.70
C ASP A 655 -15.01 -30.27 -0.97
N ALA A 656 -13.90 -30.29 -0.23
CA ALA A 656 -13.50 -31.43 0.60
C ALA A 656 -14.51 -31.73 1.73
N LEU A 657 -15.25 -30.73 2.21
CA LEU A 657 -16.35 -30.87 3.17
C LEU A 657 -17.70 -31.17 2.52
N HIS A 658 -17.76 -31.31 1.20
CA HIS A 658 -18.99 -31.51 0.41
C HIS A 658 -20.05 -30.41 0.61
N ARG A 659 -19.58 -29.15 0.71
CA ARG A 659 -20.38 -27.94 0.92
C ARG A 659 -20.68 -27.24 -0.41
N SER A 660 -21.52 -27.84 -1.25
CA SER A 660 -21.76 -27.38 -2.63
C SER A 660 -22.32 -25.95 -2.73
N ALA A 661 -23.16 -25.54 -1.77
CA ALA A 661 -23.73 -24.19 -1.78
C ALA A 661 -22.67 -23.12 -1.50
N GLU A 662 -21.75 -23.41 -0.59
CA GLU A 662 -20.65 -22.51 -0.27
C GLU A 662 -19.58 -22.47 -1.37
N VAL A 663 -19.32 -23.60 -2.05
CA VAL A 663 -18.48 -23.61 -3.27
C VAL A 663 -19.05 -22.68 -4.34
N ALA A 664 -20.37 -22.74 -4.59
CA ALA A 664 -21.03 -21.86 -5.56
C ALA A 664 -20.91 -20.38 -5.18
N ALA A 665 -21.13 -20.03 -3.91
CA ALA A 665 -21.00 -18.66 -3.41
C ALA A 665 -19.56 -18.14 -3.53
N ILE A 666 -18.56 -18.98 -3.27
CA ILE A 666 -17.14 -18.62 -3.44
C ILE A 666 -16.79 -18.42 -4.91
N ASP A 667 -17.23 -19.31 -5.81
CA ASP A 667 -17.04 -19.14 -7.25
C ASP A 667 -17.70 -17.83 -7.75
N GLU A 668 -18.88 -17.46 -7.23
CA GLU A 668 -19.50 -16.16 -7.53
C GLU A 668 -18.62 -14.98 -7.07
N GLN A 669 -18.13 -15.01 -5.83
CA GLN A 669 -17.26 -13.97 -5.28
C GLN A 669 -15.93 -13.84 -6.04
N MET A 670 -15.31 -14.96 -6.42
CA MET A 670 -14.12 -14.96 -7.28
C MET A 670 -14.43 -14.30 -8.64
N GLY A 671 -15.62 -14.56 -9.19
CA GLY A 671 -16.10 -13.93 -10.42
C GLY A 671 -16.20 -12.41 -10.29
N ASP A 672 -16.79 -11.92 -9.20
CA ASP A 672 -16.92 -10.48 -8.90
C ASP A 672 -15.53 -9.80 -8.85
N ILE A 673 -14.54 -10.45 -8.22
CA ILE A 673 -13.16 -9.94 -8.14
C ILE A 673 -12.48 -9.95 -9.52
N HIS A 674 -12.68 -10.99 -10.33
CA HIS A 674 -12.12 -11.02 -11.69
C HIS A 674 -12.75 -9.97 -12.61
N GLU A 675 -14.06 -9.72 -12.49
CA GLU A 675 -14.75 -8.64 -13.19
C GLU A 675 -14.20 -7.28 -12.75
N ALA A 676 -14.02 -7.09 -11.45
CA ALA A 676 -13.36 -5.92 -10.86
C ALA A 676 -11.90 -5.74 -11.33
N ARG A 677 -11.19 -6.81 -11.70
CA ARG A 677 -9.85 -6.74 -12.30
C ARG A 677 -9.88 -6.51 -13.83
N GLY A 678 -11.06 -6.49 -14.44
CA GLY A 678 -11.24 -6.40 -15.89
C GLY A 678 -10.91 -7.70 -16.65
N VAL A 679 -10.77 -8.84 -15.96
CA VAL A 679 -10.41 -10.13 -16.56
C VAL A 679 -11.67 -10.93 -16.87
N ILE A 680 -12.43 -10.44 -17.86
CA ILE A 680 -13.76 -10.96 -18.21
C ILE A 680 -13.82 -12.48 -18.43
N PRO A 681 -12.88 -13.13 -19.15
CA PRO A 681 -12.95 -14.57 -19.33
C PRO A 681 -12.91 -15.36 -18.01
N LEU A 682 -12.02 -14.98 -17.08
CA LEU A 682 -11.94 -15.65 -15.77
C LEU A 682 -13.18 -15.36 -14.92
N ALA A 683 -13.71 -14.13 -14.99
CA ALA A 683 -14.94 -13.78 -14.28
C ALA A 683 -16.11 -14.65 -14.73
N VAL A 684 -16.30 -14.77 -16.05
CA VAL A 684 -17.35 -15.60 -16.64
C VAL A 684 -17.17 -17.08 -16.30
N ASP A 685 -15.94 -17.61 -16.38
CA ASP A 685 -15.66 -19.01 -15.99
C ASP A 685 -16.07 -19.28 -14.53
N CYS A 686 -15.82 -18.34 -13.62
CA CYS A 686 -16.22 -18.45 -12.23
C CYS A 686 -17.74 -18.40 -12.07
N TYR A 687 -18.41 -17.44 -12.70
CA TYR A 687 -19.88 -17.34 -12.68
C TYR A 687 -20.56 -18.57 -13.28
N GLU A 688 -20.03 -19.18 -14.34
CA GLU A 688 -20.57 -20.39 -14.95
C GLU A 688 -20.42 -21.62 -14.04
N ARG A 689 -19.30 -21.74 -13.31
CA ARG A 689 -19.14 -22.76 -12.27
C ARG A 689 -20.17 -22.59 -11.14
N ALA A 690 -20.33 -21.36 -10.64
CA ALA A 690 -21.34 -21.03 -9.64
C ALA A 690 -22.76 -21.35 -10.14
N LEU A 691 -23.07 -21.02 -11.39
CA LEU A 691 -24.36 -21.27 -12.02
C LEU A 691 -24.65 -22.76 -12.14
N THR A 692 -23.64 -23.58 -12.42
CA THR A 692 -23.79 -25.05 -12.52
C THR A 692 -24.09 -25.68 -11.16
N ALA A 693 -23.47 -25.17 -10.09
CA ALA A 693 -23.65 -25.67 -8.73
C ALA A 693 -24.92 -25.13 -8.05
N THR A 694 -25.57 -24.11 -8.61
CA THR A 694 -26.75 -23.45 -8.03
C THR A 694 -28.07 -24.02 -8.56
N PRO A 695 -28.88 -24.70 -7.71
CA PRO A 695 -30.17 -25.26 -8.14
C PRO A 695 -31.33 -24.25 -8.05
N ALA A 696 -31.24 -23.25 -7.17
CA ALA A 696 -32.33 -22.31 -6.91
C ALA A 696 -32.52 -21.34 -8.09
N ARG A 697 -33.72 -21.32 -8.67
CA ARG A 697 -34.05 -20.50 -9.85
C ARG A 697 -33.73 -19.00 -9.68
N GLU A 698 -33.98 -18.44 -8.50
CA GLU A 698 -33.70 -17.03 -8.20
C GLU A 698 -32.20 -16.71 -8.24
N ALA A 699 -31.38 -17.49 -7.55
CA ALA A 699 -29.93 -17.31 -7.53
C ALA A 699 -29.29 -17.57 -8.91
N ARG A 700 -29.84 -18.52 -9.69
CA ARG A 700 -29.43 -18.74 -11.09
C ARG A 700 -29.66 -17.50 -11.95
N ALA A 701 -30.82 -16.86 -11.83
CA ALA A 701 -31.12 -15.64 -12.57
C ALA A 701 -30.16 -14.48 -12.23
N ALA A 702 -29.78 -14.34 -10.96
CA ALA A 702 -28.80 -13.35 -10.54
C ALA A 702 -27.41 -13.61 -11.18
N LEU A 703 -26.92 -14.85 -11.15
CA LEU A 703 -25.66 -15.24 -11.78
C LEU A 703 -25.67 -15.04 -13.29
N LYS A 704 -26.76 -15.40 -13.97
CA LYS A 704 -26.94 -15.12 -15.41
C LYS A 704 -26.91 -13.61 -15.71
N THR A 705 -27.48 -12.79 -14.82
CA THR A 705 -27.42 -11.33 -14.95
C THR A 705 -25.98 -10.83 -14.83
N LYS A 706 -25.16 -11.40 -13.92
CA LYS A 706 -23.73 -11.09 -13.79
C LYS A 706 -22.93 -11.48 -15.04
N VAL A 707 -23.11 -12.71 -15.55
CA VAL A 707 -22.47 -13.14 -16.82
C VAL A 707 -22.88 -12.22 -17.97
N GLY A 708 -24.17 -11.89 -18.05
CA GLY A 708 -24.71 -10.93 -18.99
C GLY A 708 -24.00 -9.57 -18.92
N ASN A 709 -23.93 -8.99 -17.72
CA ASN A 709 -23.28 -7.70 -17.47
C ASN A 709 -21.80 -7.71 -17.88
N ALA A 710 -21.06 -8.77 -17.57
CA ALA A 710 -19.64 -8.87 -17.90
C ALA A 710 -19.38 -8.79 -19.42
N TYR A 711 -20.30 -9.32 -20.25
CA TYR A 711 -20.21 -9.26 -21.71
C TYR A 711 -20.76 -7.97 -22.33
N VAL A 712 -21.77 -7.34 -21.73
CA VAL A 712 -22.47 -6.15 -22.28
C VAL A 712 -21.52 -5.03 -22.75
N PRO A 713 -20.49 -4.60 -21.98
CA PRO A 713 -19.55 -3.56 -22.41
C PRO A 713 -18.79 -3.89 -23.70
N THR A 714 -18.59 -5.18 -24.00
CA THR A 714 -17.90 -5.65 -25.21
C THR A 714 -18.84 -5.83 -26.41
N GLY A 715 -20.16 -5.74 -26.19
CA GLY A 715 -21.16 -5.99 -27.22
C GLY A 715 -21.24 -7.45 -27.67
N ASP A 716 -20.74 -8.40 -26.87
CA ASP A 716 -20.76 -9.83 -27.18
C ASP A 716 -22.21 -10.38 -27.07
N PRO A 717 -22.73 -11.05 -28.11
CA PRO A 717 -24.10 -11.56 -28.13
C PRO A 717 -24.39 -12.63 -27.07
N ARG A 718 -23.37 -13.31 -26.52
CA ARG A 718 -23.54 -14.23 -25.39
C ARG A 718 -24.13 -13.52 -24.19
N GLY A 719 -23.73 -12.26 -23.94
CA GLY A 719 -24.26 -11.46 -22.85
C GLY A 719 -25.78 -11.28 -22.94
N LEU A 720 -26.30 -11.00 -24.14
CA LEU A 720 -27.74 -10.89 -24.37
C LEU A 720 -28.47 -12.21 -24.07
N ALA A 721 -27.93 -13.35 -24.53
CA ALA A 721 -28.55 -14.65 -24.30
C ALA A 721 -28.73 -14.95 -22.81
N TYR A 722 -27.68 -14.71 -22.00
CA TYR A 722 -27.77 -14.87 -20.54
C TYR A 722 -28.80 -13.92 -19.90
N LEU A 723 -28.87 -12.67 -20.35
CA LEU A 723 -29.85 -11.71 -19.85
C LEU A 723 -31.29 -12.11 -20.22
N GLU A 724 -31.53 -12.57 -21.44
CA GLU A 724 -32.86 -13.06 -21.86
C GLU A 724 -33.30 -14.27 -21.02
N GLU A 725 -32.40 -15.21 -20.77
CA GLU A 725 -32.67 -16.33 -19.85
C GLU A 725 -32.94 -15.86 -18.41
N ALA A 726 -32.19 -14.87 -17.91
CA ALA A 726 -32.41 -14.30 -16.60
C ALA A 726 -33.80 -13.64 -16.50
N LEU A 727 -34.22 -12.87 -17.53
CA LEU A 727 -35.54 -12.24 -17.57
C LEU A 727 -36.69 -13.24 -17.52
N VAL A 728 -36.51 -14.45 -18.05
CA VAL A 728 -37.49 -15.55 -17.96
C VAL A 728 -37.50 -16.19 -16.57
N GLU A 729 -36.34 -16.26 -15.91
CA GLU A 729 -36.20 -16.90 -14.60
C GLU A 729 -36.58 -16.00 -13.42
N LEU A 730 -36.45 -14.68 -13.55
CA LEU A 730 -36.74 -13.68 -12.51
C LEU A 730 -38.24 -13.60 -12.18
N ASP A 731 -38.54 -13.55 -10.89
CA ASP A 731 -39.90 -13.34 -10.39
C ASP A 731 -40.22 -11.83 -10.33
N PRO A 732 -41.26 -11.35 -11.03
CA PRO A 732 -41.58 -9.92 -11.09
C PRO A 732 -42.08 -9.34 -9.75
N THR A 733 -42.50 -10.17 -8.80
CA THR A 733 -43.04 -9.77 -7.50
C THR A 733 -41.99 -9.75 -6.39
N THR A 734 -41.09 -10.73 -6.36
CA THR A 734 -40.05 -10.83 -5.32
C THR A 734 -38.71 -10.23 -5.76
N GLN A 735 -38.43 -10.18 -7.07
CA GLN A 735 -37.14 -9.77 -7.62
C GLN A 735 -37.26 -8.57 -8.59
N THR A 736 -38.20 -7.66 -8.34
CA THR A 736 -38.50 -6.51 -9.23
C THR A 736 -37.28 -5.63 -9.53
N ASN A 737 -36.40 -5.38 -8.54
CA ASN A 737 -35.17 -4.60 -8.77
C ASN A 737 -34.17 -5.33 -9.68
N ALA A 738 -33.99 -6.64 -9.49
CA ALA A 738 -33.12 -7.45 -10.34
C ALA A 738 -33.68 -7.53 -11.77
N LEU A 739 -35.01 -7.63 -11.91
CA LEU A 739 -35.71 -7.56 -13.19
C LEU A 739 -35.50 -6.20 -13.88
N ALA A 740 -35.58 -5.10 -13.14
CA ALA A 740 -35.27 -3.77 -13.66
C ALA A 740 -33.81 -3.68 -14.13
N LEU A 741 -32.85 -4.17 -13.34
CA LEU A 741 -31.44 -4.16 -13.69
C LEU A 741 -31.15 -4.99 -14.95
N ALA A 742 -31.62 -6.24 -15.01
CA ALA A 742 -31.45 -7.10 -16.18
C ALA A 742 -32.08 -6.49 -17.44
N THR A 743 -33.27 -5.89 -17.31
CA THR A 743 -33.94 -5.17 -18.40
C THR A 743 -33.11 -3.96 -18.86
N ALA A 744 -32.54 -3.21 -17.93
CA ALA A 744 -31.67 -2.07 -18.23
C ALA A 744 -30.39 -2.51 -18.96
N LEU A 745 -29.79 -3.64 -18.57
CA LEU A 745 -28.61 -4.21 -19.21
C LEU A 745 -28.88 -4.69 -20.64
N VAL A 746 -30.08 -5.23 -20.93
CA VAL A 746 -30.50 -5.51 -22.32
C VAL A 746 -30.58 -4.21 -23.12
N GLY A 747 -31.15 -3.15 -22.54
CA GLY A 747 -31.15 -1.83 -23.15
C GLY A 747 -29.73 -1.32 -23.44
N ARG A 748 -28.81 -1.49 -22.47
CA ARG A 748 -27.40 -1.12 -22.61
C ARG A 748 -26.67 -1.92 -23.69
N TYR A 749 -26.96 -3.21 -23.84
CA TYR A 749 -26.44 -4.02 -24.94
C TYR A 749 -26.85 -3.46 -26.31
N HIS A 750 -28.14 -3.15 -26.49
CA HIS A 750 -28.63 -2.54 -27.74
C HIS A 750 -27.98 -1.18 -28.01
N HIS A 751 -27.76 -0.37 -26.97
CA HIS A 751 -27.06 0.90 -27.08
C HIS A 751 -25.64 0.72 -27.62
N TYR A 752 -24.85 -0.23 -27.10
CA TYR A 752 -23.50 -0.54 -27.61
C TYR A 752 -23.50 -1.15 -29.01
N ARG A 753 -24.58 -1.85 -29.39
CA ARG A 753 -24.80 -2.36 -30.76
C ARG A 753 -25.30 -1.29 -31.74
N ALA A 754 -25.32 -0.02 -31.32
CA ALA A 754 -25.76 1.13 -32.13
C ALA A 754 -27.25 1.04 -32.57
N ASP A 755 -28.09 0.48 -31.70
CA ASP A 755 -29.55 0.36 -31.81
C ASP A 755 -30.23 1.13 -30.65
N PRO A 756 -30.13 2.48 -30.63
CA PRO A 756 -30.64 3.27 -29.53
C PRO A 756 -32.17 3.27 -29.43
N MET A 757 -32.93 2.99 -30.50
CA MET A 757 -34.39 2.94 -30.41
C MET A 757 -34.85 1.74 -29.58
N ARG A 758 -34.27 0.54 -29.83
CA ARG A 758 -34.55 -0.61 -28.96
C ARG A 758 -34.01 -0.39 -27.55
N ALA A 759 -32.86 0.25 -27.42
CA ALA A 759 -32.29 0.58 -26.11
C ALA A 759 -33.30 1.38 -25.25
N VAL A 760 -33.86 2.47 -25.79
CA VAL A 760 -34.86 3.30 -25.08
C VAL A 760 -36.08 2.47 -24.67
N ALA A 761 -36.59 1.60 -25.54
CA ALA A 761 -37.77 0.79 -25.23
C ALA A 761 -37.54 -0.13 -24.01
N PHE A 762 -36.37 -0.75 -23.89
CA PHE A 762 -36.02 -1.56 -22.72
C PHE A 762 -35.74 -0.69 -21.48
N LEU A 763 -35.04 0.43 -21.64
CA LEU A 763 -34.69 1.32 -20.53
C LEU A 763 -35.92 1.99 -19.89
N GLU A 764 -36.92 2.38 -20.69
CA GLU A 764 -38.20 2.89 -20.16
C GLU A 764 -38.98 1.82 -19.37
N ARG A 765 -38.96 0.57 -19.82
CA ARG A 765 -39.53 -0.56 -19.07
C ARG A 765 -38.78 -0.78 -17.75
N ALA A 766 -37.45 -0.74 -17.78
CA ALA A 766 -36.63 -0.86 -16.58
C ALA A 766 -36.91 0.28 -15.59
N ARG A 767 -37.04 1.52 -16.09
CA ARG A 767 -37.37 2.71 -15.29
C ARG A 767 -38.71 2.54 -14.55
N ALA A 768 -39.75 2.11 -15.27
CA ALA A 768 -41.08 1.90 -14.69
C ALA A 768 -41.08 0.84 -13.56
N LEU A 769 -40.15 -0.12 -13.62
CA LEU A 769 -39.95 -1.13 -12.56
C LEU A 769 -39.12 -0.57 -11.38
N ALA A 770 -38.08 0.23 -11.66
CA ALA A 770 -37.13 0.68 -10.65
C ALA A 770 -37.61 1.88 -9.82
N GLU A 771 -38.29 2.86 -10.44
CA GLU A 771 -38.69 4.11 -9.77
C GLU A 771 -39.55 3.89 -8.51
N PRO A 772 -40.56 2.99 -8.51
CA PRO A 772 -41.35 2.72 -7.31
C PRO A 772 -40.55 2.12 -6.15
N LEU A 773 -39.40 1.48 -6.43
CA LEU A 773 -38.56 0.82 -5.42
C LEU A 773 -37.59 1.79 -4.74
N GLY A 774 -37.32 2.95 -5.34
CA GLY A 774 -36.43 3.96 -4.78
C GLY A 774 -34.95 3.56 -4.70
N ASN A 775 -34.51 2.51 -5.42
CA ASN A 775 -33.10 2.11 -5.44
C ASN A 775 -32.27 3.11 -6.26
N VAL A 776 -31.55 4.00 -5.56
CA VAL A 776 -30.77 5.09 -6.16
C VAL A 776 -29.77 4.60 -7.20
N GLY A 777 -29.03 3.52 -6.92
CA GLY A 777 -28.02 2.97 -7.83
C GLY A 777 -28.63 2.48 -9.15
N THR A 778 -29.69 1.68 -9.08
CA THR A 778 -30.41 1.19 -10.27
C THR A 778 -31.00 2.35 -11.07
N ILE A 779 -31.68 3.29 -10.39
CA ILE A 779 -32.36 4.43 -11.04
C ILE A 779 -31.34 5.35 -11.73
N ALA A 780 -30.25 5.71 -11.04
CA ALA A 780 -29.21 6.57 -11.61
C ALA A 780 -28.53 5.94 -12.83
N GLY A 781 -28.29 4.63 -12.80
CA GLY A 781 -27.78 3.87 -13.95
C GLY A 781 -28.75 3.94 -15.14
N ILE A 782 -30.04 3.69 -14.91
CA ILE A 782 -31.08 3.77 -15.94
C ILE A 782 -31.17 5.18 -16.54
N TYR A 783 -31.16 6.23 -15.72
CA TYR A 783 -31.19 7.62 -16.20
C TYR A 783 -29.98 7.97 -17.06
N SER A 784 -28.78 7.51 -16.66
CA SER A 784 -27.56 7.69 -17.45
C SER A 784 -27.65 6.95 -18.79
N PHE A 785 -28.17 5.72 -18.81
CA PHE A 785 -28.35 4.95 -20.05
C PHE A 785 -29.43 5.57 -20.96
N LEU A 786 -30.51 6.10 -20.40
CA LEU A 786 -31.53 6.84 -21.16
C LEU A 786 -30.93 8.10 -21.77
N ALA A 787 -30.15 8.87 -21.01
CA ALA A 787 -29.48 10.05 -21.53
C ALA A 787 -28.61 9.71 -22.75
N GLY A 788 -27.76 8.70 -22.66
CA GLY A 788 -26.92 8.26 -23.79
C GLY A 788 -27.72 7.67 -24.97
N ALA A 789 -28.81 6.94 -24.72
CA ALA A 789 -29.64 6.37 -25.77
C ALA A 789 -30.41 7.44 -26.56
N TYR A 790 -30.97 8.44 -25.87
CA TYR A 790 -31.62 9.60 -26.51
C TYR A 790 -30.61 10.50 -27.23
N GLN A 791 -29.42 10.72 -26.64
CA GLN A 791 -28.33 11.45 -27.30
C GLN A 791 -27.98 10.80 -28.64
N HIS A 792 -27.80 9.48 -28.68
CA HIS A 792 -27.48 8.76 -29.93
C HIS A 792 -28.60 8.79 -30.98
N GLN A 793 -29.79 9.28 -30.64
CA GLN A 793 -30.87 9.59 -31.59
C GLN A 793 -30.91 11.08 -32.00
N LEU A 794 -30.00 11.92 -31.52
CA LEU A 794 -30.02 13.40 -31.62
C LEU A 794 -31.19 14.06 -30.88
N LEU A 795 -31.85 13.34 -29.96
CA LEU A 795 -32.92 13.86 -29.10
C LEU A 795 -32.31 14.49 -27.83
N TYR A 796 -31.56 15.58 -28.03
CA TYR A 796 -30.79 16.23 -26.96
C TYR A 796 -31.65 16.76 -25.80
N GLU A 797 -32.87 17.22 -26.06
CA GLU A 797 -33.78 17.71 -25.01
C GLU A 797 -34.23 16.58 -24.06
N ASP A 798 -34.56 15.41 -24.61
CA ASP A 798 -34.88 14.21 -23.82
C ASP A 798 -33.65 13.68 -23.09
N SER A 799 -32.48 13.71 -23.75
CA SER A 799 -31.22 13.36 -23.11
C SER A 799 -30.88 14.27 -21.93
N ASP A 800 -30.97 15.59 -22.10
CA ASP A 800 -30.76 16.58 -21.05
C ASP A 800 -31.72 16.39 -19.88
N ARG A 801 -32.99 16.03 -20.16
CA ARG A 801 -33.98 15.74 -19.12
C ARG A 801 -33.51 14.60 -18.22
N TRP A 802 -33.04 13.50 -18.79
CA TRP A 802 -32.56 12.35 -18.03
C TRP A 802 -31.22 12.62 -17.33
N ALA A 803 -30.31 13.36 -17.98
CA ALA A 803 -29.07 13.80 -17.36
C ALA A 803 -29.31 14.68 -16.13
N ARG A 804 -30.26 15.62 -16.20
CA ARG A 804 -30.68 16.44 -15.04
C ARG A 804 -31.40 15.63 -13.97
N ALA A 805 -32.17 14.61 -14.36
CA ALA A 805 -32.79 13.68 -13.40
C ALA A 805 -31.72 12.87 -12.63
N ALA A 806 -30.64 12.45 -13.31
CA ALA A 806 -29.50 11.79 -12.67
C ALA A 806 -28.76 12.74 -11.69
N ILE A 807 -28.58 14.01 -12.05
CA ILE A 807 -28.02 15.01 -11.13
C ILE A 807 -28.93 15.21 -9.92
N ALA A 808 -30.24 15.41 -10.13
CA ALA A 808 -31.19 15.68 -9.05
C ALA A 808 -31.28 14.52 -8.03
N ILE A 809 -31.28 13.27 -8.49
CA ILE A 809 -31.23 12.12 -7.59
C ILE A 809 -29.87 12.02 -6.88
N GLY A 810 -28.77 12.31 -7.59
CA GLY A 810 -27.43 12.36 -7.02
C GLY A 810 -27.28 13.41 -5.92
N GLU A 811 -27.83 14.60 -6.10
CA GLU A 811 -27.83 15.66 -5.08
C GLU A 811 -28.71 15.31 -3.89
N ARG A 812 -29.91 14.76 -4.13
CA ARG A 812 -30.86 14.38 -3.08
C ARG A 812 -30.31 13.29 -2.18
N ASP A 813 -29.71 12.26 -2.77
CA ASP A 813 -29.30 11.04 -2.07
C ASP A 813 -27.78 10.99 -1.81
N ASN A 814 -27.07 12.11 -2.01
CA ASN A 814 -25.62 12.24 -1.86
C ASN A 814 -24.85 11.14 -2.61
N PHE A 815 -25.15 11.00 -3.90
CA PHE A 815 -24.57 10.01 -4.81
C PHE A 815 -23.82 10.71 -5.97
N PRO A 816 -22.56 11.15 -5.75
CA PRO A 816 -21.87 12.04 -6.69
C PRO A 816 -21.54 11.40 -8.04
N ALA A 817 -21.48 10.06 -8.14
CA ALA A 817 -21.31 9.35 -9.40
C ALA A 817 -22.46 9.63 -10.40
N ALA A 818 -23.69 9.81 -9.90
CA ALA A 818 -24.83 10.21 -10.72
C ALA A 818 -24.75 11.69 -11.15
N ILE A 819 -24.22 12.56 -10.28
CA ILE A 819 -23.97 13.97 -10.61
C ILE A 819 -22.92 14.06 -11.74
N ALA A 820 -21.80 13.35 -11.61
CA ALA A 820 -20.75 13.29 -12.62
C ALA A 820 -21.31 12.81 -13.97
N SER A 821 -21.96 11.62 -13.98
CA SER A 821 -22.53 11.04 -15.21
C SER A 821 -23.59 11.94 -15.87
N GLY A 822 -24.38 12.68 -15.09
CA GLY A 822 -25.30 13.65 -15.67
C GLY A 822 -24.60 14.86 -16.29
N ASN A 823 -23.52 15.36 -15.68
CA ASN A 823 -22.75 16.47 -16.27
C ASN A 823 -21.98 16.05 -17.52
N GLU A 824 -21.48 14.81 -17.58
CA GLU A 824 -20.91 14.20 -18.80
C GLU A 824 -21.88 14.36 -19.98
N PHE A 825 -23.11 13.86 -19.85
CA PHE A 825 -24.10 13.93 -20.93
C PHE A 825 -24.54 15.36 -21.26
N LEU A 826 -24.69 16.25 -20.27
CA LEU A 826 -25.00 17.66 -20.53
C LEU A 826 -23.88 18.34 -21.32
N ALA A 827 -22.62 18.04 -21.00
CA ALA A 827 -21.46 18.58 -21.72
C ALA A 827 -21.44 18.10 -23.18
N GLU A 828 -21.60 16.80 -23.41
CA GLU A 828 -21.62 16.21 -24.75
C GLU A 828 -22.82 16.69 -25.58
N ASN A 829 -24.01 16.81 -24.98
CA ASN A 829 -25.20 17.32 -25.65
C ASN A 829 -25.08 18.80 -26.02
N ALA A 830 -24.51 19.62 -25.14
CA ALA A 830 -24.22 21.02 -25.42
C ALA A 830 -23.21 21.14 -26.57
N ALA A 831 -22.13 20.34 -26.56
CA ALA A 831 -21.16 20.30 -27.65
C ALA A 831 -21.80 19.82 -28.97
N GLY A 832 -22.65 18.79 -28.92
CA GLY A 832 -23.40 18.29 -30.07
C GLY A 832 -24.31 19.34 -30.73
N ARG A 833 -24.85 20.27 -29.94
CA ARG A 833 -25.64 21.43 -30.42
C ARG A 833 -24.79 22.65 -30.77
N GLY A 834 -23.48 22.62 -30.52
CA GLY A 834 -22.59 23.77 -30.74
C GLY A 834 -22.71 24.86 -29.67
N HIS A 835 -23.21 24.54 -28.48
CA HIS A 835 -23.25 25.42 -27.31
C HIS A 835 -21.94 25.30 -26.51
N TRP A 836 -20.83 25.75 -27.09
CA TRP A 836 -19.48 25.45 -26.57
C TRP A 836 -19.22 25.95 -25.14
N ALA A 837 -19.73 27.13 -24.79
CA ALA A 837 -19.53 27.69 -23.44
C ALA A 837 -20.26 26.87 -22.36
N GLU A 838 -21.49 26.42 -22.65
CA GLU A 838 -22.24 25.53 -21.76
C GLU A 838 -21.54 24.16 -21.65
N ALA A 839 -21.05 23.63 -22.77
CA ALA A 839 -20.32 22.36 -22.79
C ALA A 839 -19.07 22.39 -21.90
N LEU A 840 -18.27 23.46 -21.97
CA LEU A 840 -17.11 23.66 -21.11
C LEU A 840 -17.50 23.71 -19.62
N ALA A 841 -18.54 24.47 -19.27
CA ALA A 841 -19.00 24.57 -17.89
C ALA A 841 -19.46 23.23 -17.31
N PHE A 842 -20.21 22.43 -18.08
CA PHE A 842 -20.63 21.10 -17.64
C PHE A 842 -19.45 20.13 -17.54
N ALA A 843 -18.51 20.15 -18.50
CA ALA A 843 -17.30 19.33 -18.46
C ALA A 843 -16.43 19.66 -17.23
N GLU A 844 -16.31 20.95 -16.87
CA GLU A 844 -15.54 21.38 -15.72
C GLU A 844 -16.19 20.92 -14.40
N ASN A 845 -17.52 20.93 -14.31
CA ASN A 845 -18.24 20.37 -13.16
C ASN A 845 -18.10 18.84 -13.07
N ASP A 846 -18.16 18.11 -14.19
CA ASP A 846 -17.89 16.66 -14.22
C ASP A 846 -16.47 16.36 -13.72
N ALA A 847 -15.47 17.10 -14.22
CA ALA A 847 -14.09 16.98 -13.78
C ALA A 847 -13.93 17.22 -12.26
N ASP A 848 -14.61 18.24 -11.73
CA ASP A 848 -14.64 18.55 -10.30
C ASP A 848 -15.28 17.43 -9.48
N GLN A 849 -16.39 16.85 -9.93
CA GLN A 849 -17.00 15.70 -9.26
C GLN A 849 -16.06 14.48 -9.27
N GLY A 850 -15.45 14.18 -10.42
CA GLY A 850 -14.44 13.12 -10.56
C GLY A 850 -13.30 13.29 -9.56
N ARG A 851 -12.75 14.51 -9.43
CA ARG A 851 -11.73 14.84 -8.42
C ARG A 851 -12.22 14.65 -6.98
N ARG A 852 -13.46 15.04 -6.68
CA ARG A 852 -14.06 14.93 -5.33
C ARG A 852 -14.25 13.49 -4.89
N ILE A 853 -14.69 12.61 -5.79
CA ILE A 853 -14.86 11.17 -5.48
C ILE A 853 -13.57 10.37 -5.58
N GLY A 854 -12.49 10.98 -6.09
CA GLY A 854 -11.20 10.33 -6.31
C GLY A 854 -11.16 9.42 -7.54
N SER A 855 -12.05 9.64 -8.53
CA SER A 855 -12.05 8.91 -9.79
C SER A 855 -11.22 9.65 -10.84
N LEU A 856 -10.01 9.15 -11.09
CA LEU A 856 -9.14 9.66 -12.17
C LEU A 856 -9.76 9.42 -13.54
N ALA A 857 -10.43 8.28 -13.74
CA ALA A 857 -11.12 7.94 -14.98
C ALA A 857 -12.22 8.98 -15.30
N ARG A 858 -13.04 9.34 -14.31
CA ARG A 858 -14.08 10.36 -14.49
C ARG A 858 -13.51 11.75 -14.73
N ALA A 859 -12.50 12.14 -13.95
CA ALA A 859 -11.82 13.42 -14.19
C ALA A 859 -11.25 13.51 -15.62
N ALA A 860 -10.67 12.43 -16.13
CA ALA A 860 -10.15 12.37 -17.50
C ALA A 860 -11.26 12.39 -18.56
N TRP A 861 -12.42 11.79 -18.28
CA TRP A 861 -13.54 11.67 -19.24
C TRP A 861 -14.05 13.03 -19.71
N SER A 862 -14.06 14.03 -18.82
CA SER A 862 -14.41 15.42 -19.14
C SER A 862 -13.56 16.05 -20.27
N ALA A 863 -12.35 15.54 -20.54
CA ALA A 863 -11.46 16.12 -21.52
C ALA A 863 -11.93 15.95 -22.98
N TYR A 864 -12.79 14.97 -23.26
CA TYR A 864 -13.36 14.81 -24.59
C TYR A 864 -14.24 16.02 -24.98
N PRO A 865 -15.35 16.33 -24.27
CA PRO A 865 -16.16 17.51 -24.59
C PRO A 865 -15.39 18.82 -24.40
N HIS A 866 -14.42 18.87 -23.48
CA HIS A 866 -13.58 20.05 -23.27
C HIS A 866 -12.67 20.35 -24.48
N SER A 867 -11.93 19.34 -24.96
CA SER A 867 -11.05 19.48 -26.12
C SER A 867 -11.84 19.73 -27.41
N GLN A 868 -13.00 19.12 -27.59
CA GLN A 868 -13.89 19.38 -28.71
C GLN A 868 -14.38 20.84 -28.73
N SER A 869 -14.81 21.35 -27.57
CA SER A 869 -15.30 22.73 -27.45
C SER A 869 -14.18 23.75 -27.68
N ASN A 870 -12.99 23.51 -27.11
CA ASN A 870 -11.81 24.36 -27.35
C ASN A 870 -11.35 24.31 -28.81
N HIS A 871 -11.43 23.16 -29.48
CA HIS A 871 -11.16 23.05 -30.92
C HIS A 871 -12.12 23.93 -31.74
N ALA A 872 -13.43 23.84 -31.47
CA ALA A 872 -14.43 24.63 -32.17
C ALA A 872 -14.28 26.15 -31.95
N LEU A 873 -13.92 26.56 -30.72
CA LEU A 873 -13.66 27.96 -30.36
C LEU A 873 -12.34 28.52 -30.92
N GLY A 874 -11.49 27.66 -31.52
CA GLY A 874 -10.20 28.05 -32.08
C GLY A 874 -9.04 28.05 -31.08
N ASN A 875 -9.24 27.53 -29.86
CA ASN A 875 -8.22 27.41 -28.81
C ASN A 875 -7.34 26.16 -29.03
N LEU A 876 -6.75 26.01 -30.22
CA LEU A 876 -6.13 24.75 -30.68
C LEU A 876 -4.98 24.27 -29.77
N ARG A 877 -4.11 25.18 -29.30
CA ARG A 877 -3.01 24.81 -28.39
C ARG A 877 -3.52 24.28 -27.05
N GLN A 878 -4.57 24.90 -26.51
CA GLN A 878 -5.20 24.49 -25.27
C GLN A 878 -5.87 23.12 -25.43
N ALA A 879 -6.67 22.94 -26.50
CA ALA A 879 -7.28 21.65 -26.82
C ALA A 879 -6.24 20.53 -26.92
N ARG A 880 -5.08 20.79 -27.55
CA ARG A 880 -3.97 19.83 -27.63
C ARG A 880 -3.37 19.51 -26.26
N ALA A 881 -3.12 20.52 -25.44
CA ALA A 881 -2.52 20.30 -24.12
C ALA A 881 -3.43 19.42 -23.24
N GLU A 882 -4.73 19.68 -23.25
CA GLU A 882 -5.72 18.96 -22.45
C GLU A 882 -5.93 17.52 -22.91
N VAL A 883 -6.08 17.29 -24.22
CA VAL A 883 -6.27 15.93 -24.75
C VAL A 883 -5.05 15.05 -24.51
N LEU A 884 -3.84 15.61 -24.61
CA LEU A 884 -2.61 14.87 -24.32
C LEU A 884 -2.46 14.57 -22.83
N ALA A 885 -2.77 15.54 -21.96
CA ALA A 885 -2.74 15.32 -20.52
C ALA A 885 -3.71 14.21 -20.09
N SER A 886 -4.92 14.15 -20.66
CA SER A 886 -5.86 13.08 -20.36
C SER A 886 -5.50 11.74 -21.00
N LEU A 887 -4.87 11.73 -22.19
CA LEU A 887 -4.32 10.49 -22.76
C LEU A 887 -3.23 9.90 -21.86
N ASP A 888 -2.37 10.74 -21.27
CA ASP A 888 -1.36 10.29 -20.31
C ASP A 888 -2.02 9.68 -19.06
N VAL A 889 -3.12 10.28 -18.56
CA VAL A 889 -3.91 9.70 -17.47
C VAL A 889 -4.51 8.36 -17.88
N CYS A 890 -5.11 8.25 -19.07
CA CYS A 890 -5.64 6.97 -19.57
C CYS A 890 -4.56 5.88 -19.63
N GLU A 891 -3.34 6.22 -20.05
CA GLU A 891 -2.21 5.27 -20.09
C GLU A 891 -1.66 4.90 -18.71
N GLN A 892 -1.80 5.79 -17.73
CA GLN A 892 -1.47 5.50 -16.33
C GLN A 892 -2.47 4.54 -15.69
N ILE A 893 -3.77 4.74 -15.96
CA ILE A 893 -4.84 4.00 -15.28
C ILE A 893 -5.35 2.80 -16.07
N GLY A 894 -4.88 2.60 -17.31
CA GLY A 894 -5.30 1.51 -18.19
C GLY A 894 -6.69 1.71 -18.82
N GLU A 895 -7.21 2.95 -18.87
CA GLU A 895 -8.54 3.25 -19.38
C GLU A 895 -8.55 3.35 -20.92
N GLY A 896 -8.70 2.20 -21.58
CA GLY A 896 -8.61 2.08 -23.03
C GLY A 896 -9.81 2.64 -23.81
N ARG A 897 -11.02 2.67 -23.21
CA ARG A 897 -12.23 3.13 -23.90
C ARG A 897 -12.19 4.64 -24.09
N LEU A 898 -11.87 5.40 -23.03
CA LEU A 898 -11.68 6.85 -23.14
C LEU A 898 -10.55 7.19 -24.11
N ALA A 899 -9.43 6.46 -24.03
CA ALA A 899 -8.28 6.73 -24.88
C ALA A 899 -8.62 6.60 -26.38
N THR A 900 -9.58 5.73 -26.73
CA THR A 900 -10.09 5.57 -28.09
C THR A 900 -10.93 6.77 -28.56
N TRP A 901 -11.51 7.56 -27.66
CA TRP A 901 -12.16 8.84 -27.97
C TRP A 901 -11.15 9.98 -28.09
N LEU A 902 -10.14 10.02 -27.22
CA LEU A 902 -9.17 11.10 -27.12
C LEU A 902 -8.09 11.05 -28.21
N ASP A 903 -7.63 9.86 -28.63
CA ASP A 903 -6.62 9.73 -29.69
C ASP A 903 -7.06 10.38 -31.02
N PRO A 904 -8.28 10.13 -31.53
CA PRO A 904 -8.79 10.83 -32.70
C PRO A 904 -8.85 12.36 -32.52
N MET A 905 -9.23 12.87 -31.33
CA MET A 905 -9.19 14.31 -31.05
C MET A 905 -7.76 14.87 -31.06
N ALA A 906 -6.82 14.17 -30.44
CA ALA A 906 -5.40 14.56 -30.48
C ALA A 906 -4.87 14.60 -31.91
N ALA A 907 -5.31 13.67 -32.76
CA ALA A 907 -4.97 13.66 -34.17
C ALA A 907 -5.54 14.86 -34.94
N ILE A 908 -6.84 15.14 -34.77
CA ILE A 908 -7.54 16.26 -35.42
C ILE A 908 -6.89 17.60 -35.05
N VAL A 909 -6.69 17.86 -33.76
CA VAL A 909 -6.09 19.11 -33.28
C VAL A 909 -4.65 19.25 -33.76
N SER A 910 -3.87 18.17 -33.75
CA SER A 910 -2.49 18.18 -34.25
C SER A 910 -2.42 18.44 -35.76
N ALA A 911 -3.36 17.89 -36.53
CA ALA A 911 -3.45 18.12 -37.97
C ALA A 911 -3.75 19.59 -38.31
N ASP A 912 -4.57 20.27 -37.50
CA ASP A 912 -4.87 21.69 -37.67
C ASP A 912 -3.72 22.59 -37.26
N LEU A 913 -2.94 22.21 -36.24
CA LEU A 913 -1.69 22.86 -35.84
C LEU A 913 -0.51 22.58 -36.79
N GLY A 914 -0.68 21.70 -37.78
CA GLY A 914 0.35 21.36 -38.76
C GLY A 914 1.41 20.35 -38.30
N ASP A 915 1.14 19.60 -37.23
CA ASP A 915 2.01 18.52 -36.73
C ASP A 915 1.58 17.16 -37.27
N ASP A 916 2.04 16.82 -38.48
CA ASP A 916 1.70 15.56 -39.15
C ASP A 916 2.22 14.32 -38.43
N GLY A 917 3.35 14.44 -37.76
CA GLY A 917 3.96 13.34 -37.02
C GLY A 917 3.06 12.90 -35.87
N ALA A 918 2.68 13.87 -35.03
CA ALA A 918 1.73 13.64 -33.95
C ALA A 918 0.35 13.23 -34.48
N ALA A 919 -0.18 13.92 -35.49
CA ALA A 919 -1.49 13.62 -36.06
C ALA A 919 -1.59 12.16 -36.54
N ARG A 920 -0.60 11.70 -37.31
CA ARG A 920 -0.54 10.33 -37.82
C ARG A 920 -0.41 9.32 -36.69
N MET A 921 0.51 9.55 -35.74
CA MET A 921 0.75 8.65 -34.62
C MET A 921 -0.53 8.42 -33.81
N HIS A 922 -1.23 9.50 -33.44
CA HIS A 922 -2.47 9.41 -32.66
C HIS A 922 -3.61 8.77 -33.45
N ALA A 923 -3.76 9.08 -34.75
CA ALA A 923 -4.79 8.48 -35.58
C ALA A 923 -4.60 6.96 -35.76
N GLU A 924 -3.36 6.51 -36.00
CA GLU A 924 -3.02 5.09 -36.11
C GLU A 924 -3.20 4.37 -34.76
N ARG A 925 -2.79 4.99 -33.65
CA ARG A 925 -2.99 4.45 -32.29
C ARG A 925 -4.47 4.29 -31.94
N GLY A 926 -5.27 5.31 -32.21
CA GLY A 926 -6.72 5.28 -31.99
C GLY A 926 -7.41 4.20 -32.82
N TRP A 927 -6.99 4.01 -34.08
CA TRP A 927 -7.51 2.95 -34.94
C TRP A 927 -7.21 1.55 -34.42
N GLU A 928 -5.97 1.29 -33.99
CA GLU A 928 -5.60 -0.02 -33.44
C GLU A 928 -6.36 -0.33 -32.14
N ARG A 929 -6.53 0.65 -31.25
CA ARG A 929 -7.35 0.51 -30.04
C ARG A 929 -8.82 0.22 -30.37
N ALA A 930 -9.42 0.98 -31.29
CA ALA A 930 -10.80 0.77 -31.71
C ALA A 930 -11.01 -0.63 -32.33
N ARG A 931 -10.05 -1.11 -33.12
CA ARG A 931 -10.08 -2.45 -33.73
C ARG A 931 -10.09 -3.57 -32.69
N GLN A 932 -9.38 -3.40 -31.58
CA GLN A 932 -9.35 -4.36 -30.48
C GLN A 932 -10.66 -4.38 -29.68
N LEU A 933 -11.30 -3.22 -29.51
CA LEU A 933 -12.58 -3.10 -28.80
C LEU A 933 -13.79 -3.61 -29.60
N GLY A 934 -13.70 -3.67 -30.94
CA GLY A 934 -14.75 -4.21 -31.80
C GLY A 934 -16.03 -3.36 -31.86
N GLN A 935 -16.02 -2.13 -31.35
CA GLN A 935 -17.18 -1.24 -31.35
C GLN A 935 -17.25 -0.39 -32.62
N VAL A 936 -18.43 -0.38 -33.26
CA VAL A 936 -18.66 0.29 -34.56
C VAL A 936 -18.48 1.80 -34.47
N VAL A 937 -19.03 2.44 -33.43
CA VAL A 937 -18.96 3.90 -33.23
C VAL A 937 -17.51 4.36 -33.05
N LEU A 938 -16.76 3.68 -32.19
CA LEU A 938 -15.34 3.97 -31.96
C LEU A 938 -14.50 3.76 -33.21
N SER A 939 -14.79 2.71 -33.99
CA SER A 939 -14.12 2.45 -35.28
C SER A 939 -14.40 3.53 -36.32
N ALA A 940 -15.63 4.05 -36.36
CA ALA A 940 -16.00 5.16 -37.22
C ALA A 940 -15.31 6.46 -36.80
N TRP A 941 -15.22 6.72 -35.49
CA TRP A 941 -14.51 7.90 -34.95
C TRP A 941 -13.00 7.86 -35.23
N ALA A 942 -12.36 6.72 -35.04
CA ALA A 942 -10.94 6.55 -35.38
C ALA A 942 -10.68 6.67 -36.90
N SER A 943 -11.56 6.09 -37.73
CA SER A 943 -11.50 6.25 -39.19
C SER A 943 -11.67 7.71 -39.62
N HIS A 944 -12.53 8.46 -38.93
CA HIS A 944 -12.76 9.87 -39.19
C HIS A 944 -11.48 10.68 -38.97
N ALA A 945 -10.73 10.46 -37.89
CA ALA A 945 -9.47 11.16 -37.67
C ALA A 945 -8.39 10.85 -38.72
N LEU A 946 -8.33 9.60 -39.21
CA LEU A 946 -7.44 9.23 -40.33
C LEU A 946 -7.83 9.95 -41.63
N GLY A 947 -9.14 9.98 -41.93
CA GLY A 947 -9.68 10.72 -43.08
C GLY A 947 -9.43 12.23 -42.98
N TYR A 948 -9.70 12.82 -41.83
CA TYR A 948 -9.50 14.24 -41.55
C TYR A 948 -8.01 14.60 -41.70
N SER A 949 -7.12 13.84 -41.09
CA SER A 949 -5.67 14.05 -41.19
C SER A 949 -5.15 13.91 -42.63
N ALA A 950 -5.77 13.06 -43.46
CA ALA A 950 -5.46 12.97 -44.89
C ALA A 950 -5.97 14.20 -45.67
N MET A 951 -7.18 14.68 -45.40
CA MET A 951 -7.70 15.92 -46.00
C MET A 951 -6.81 17.11 -45.67
N ARG A 952 -6.41 17.26 -44.39
CA ARG A 952 -5.50 18.32 -43.95
C ARG A 952 -4.14 18.27 -44.64
N ARG A 953 -3.66 17.09 -45.05
CA ARG A 953 -2.40 16.92 -45.80
C ARG A 953 -2.56 17.09 -47.32
N SER A 954 -3.74 17.49 -47.78
CA SER A 954 -4.08 17.58 -49.21
C SER A 954 -3.91 16.25 -49.96
N ASP A 955 -4.24 15.13 -49.30
CA ASP A 955 -4.30 13.78 -49.90
C ASP A 955 -5.77 13.31 -50.02
N PRO A 956 -6.50 13.77 -51.06
CA PRO A 956 -7.92 13.48 -51.21
C PRO A 956 -8.20 12.00 -51.48
N ALA A 957 -7.26 11.28 -52.10
CA ALA A 957 -7.42 9.85 -52.38
C ALA A 957 -7.40 9.03 -51.09
N ALA A 958 -6.43 9.28 -50.20
CA ALA A 958 -6.41 8.62 -48.89
C ALA A 958 -7.61 9.02 -48.03
N ALA A 959 -7.97 10.32 -48.03
CA ALA A 959 -9.13 10.82 -47.31
C ALA A 959 -10.42 10.11 -47.75
N HIS A 960 -10.68 10.06 -49.06
CA HIS A 960 -11.84 9.38 -49.62
C HIS A 960 -11.87 7.88 -49.24
N GLY A 961 -10.72 7.19 -49.26
CA GLY A 961 -10.62 5.80 -48.83
C GLY A 961 -11.08 5.58 -47.39
N TRP A 962 -10.68 6.44 -46.46
CA TRP A 962 -11.08 6.37 -45.05
C TRP A 962 -12.54 6.79 -44.83
N TYR A 963 -13.01 7.85 -45.48
CA TYR A 963 -14.39 8.29 -45.34
C TYR A 963 -15.41 7.34 -45.96
N ARG A 964 -15.06 6.63 -47.05
CA ARG A 964 -15.85 5.51 -47.56
C ARG A 964 -16.01 4.42 -46.50
N ARG A 965 -14.92 4.07 -45.81
CA ARG A 965 -14.97 3.11 -44.68
C ARG A 965 -15.81 3.62 -43.52
N CYS A 966 -15.70 4.89 -43.13
CA CYS A 966 -16.60 5.51 -42.15
C CYS A 966 -18.06 5.33 -42.55
N ALA A 967 -18.41 5.72 -43.78
CA ALA A 967 -19.77 5.63 -44.30
C ALA A 967 -20.28 4.19 -44.28
N GLU A 968 -19.45 3.21 -44.68
CA GLU A 968 -19.79 1.79 -44.64
C GLU A 968 -20.06 1.29 -43.21
N LEU A 969 -19.27 1.72 -42.22
CA LEU A 969 -19.42 1.32 -40.81
C LEU A 969 -20.72 1.83 -40.19
N VAL A 970 -21.12 3.07 -40.47
CA VAL A 970 -22.30 3.70 -39.83
C VAL A 970 -23.59 3.56 -40.64
N ARG A 971 -23.50 3.10 -41.90
CA ARG A 971 -24.64 3.02 -42.84
C ARG A 971 -25.87 2.34 -42.25
N ASP A 972 -25.67 1.17 -41.66
CA ASP A 972 -26.74 0.30 -41.17
C ASP A 972 -26.98 0.48 -39.67
N THR A 973 -26.45 1.55 -39.08
CA THR A 973 -26.63 1.87 -37.67
C THR A 973 -27.71 2.92 -37.47
N GLU A 974 -28.41 2.83 -36.34
CA GLU A 974 -29.38 3.83 -35.91
C GLU A 974 -28.73 4.99 -35.12
N ASN A 975 -27.41 4.92 -34.86
CA ASN A 975 -26.67 5.97 -34.15
C ASN A 975 -26.54 7.24 -35.02
N ALA A 976 -27.44 8.19 -34.77
CA ALA A 976 -27.53 9.45 -35.46
C ALA A 976 -26.36 10.40 -35.14
N VAL A 977 -25.80 10.35 -33.92
CA VAL A 977 -24.62 11.16 -33.54
C VAL A 977 -23.40 10.75 -34.34
N ALA A 978 -23.10 9.45 -34.41
CA ALA A 978 -21.95 8.93 -35.17
C ALA A 978 -22.04 9.31 -36.65
N ARG A 979 -23.26 9.26 -37.23
CA ARG A 979 -23.49 9.71 -38.61
C ARG A 979 -23.30 11.22 -38.75
N ASN A 980 -23.85 12.01 -37.83
CA ASN A 980 -23.77 13.48 -37.87
C ASN A 980 -22.32 13.99 -37.78
N LEU A 981 -21.48 13.31 -36.99
CA LEU A 981 -20.06 13.63 -36.85
C LEU A 981 -19.26 13.48 -38.16
N VAL A 982 -19.60 12.49 -39.00
CA VAL A 982 -18.76 12.13 -40.15
C VAL A 982 -19.33 12.56 -41.49
N ILE A 983 -20.66 12.66 -41.63
CA ILE A 983 -21.33 12.69 -42.95
C ILE A 983 -20.98 13.93 -43.80
N ALA A 984 -20.82 15.10 -43.19
CA ALA A 984 -20.42 16.31 -43.93
C ALA A 984 -19.00 16.18 -44.51
N ASN A 985 -18.06 15.67 -43.70
CA ASN A 985 -16.68 15.43 -44.16
C ASN A 985 -16.60 14.27 -45.16
N THR A 986 -17.46 13.25 -45.01
CA THR A 986 -17.62 12.22 -46.04
C THR A 986 -18.08 12.87 -47.35
N ALA A 987 -19.10 13.72 -47.34
CA ALA A 987 -19.56 14.42 -48.54
C ALA A 987 -18.45 15.26 -49.19
N GLU A 988 -17.67 15.99 -48.38
CA GLU A 988 -16.50 16.76 -48.85
C GLU A 988 -15.47 15.85 -49.52
N SER A 989 -15.19 14.67 -48.96
CA SER A 989 -14.26 13.71 -49.58
C SER A 989 -14.74 13.17 -50.94
N TYR A 990 -16.05 12.95 -51.11
CA TYR A 990 -16.64 12.53 -52.38
C TYR A 990 -16.61 13.66 -53.42
N LEU A 991 -16.85 14.91 -52.97
CA LEU A 991 -16.69 16.09 -53.80
C LEU A 991 -15.24 16.21 -54.32
N LEU A 992 -14.26 16.08 -53.44
CA LEU A 992 -12.84 16.12 -53.81
C LEU A 992 -12.42 14.97 -54.73
N ALA A 993 -13.11 13.84 -54.68
CA ALA A 993 -12.95 12.71 -55.59
C ALA A 993 -13.71 12.87 -56.92
N GLY A 994 -14.43 13.97 -57.13
CA GLY A 994 -15.21 14.25 -58.34
C GLY A 994 -16.55 13.51 -58.44
N GLN A 995 -17.00 12.87 -57.36
CA GLN A 995 -18.25 12.10 -57.31
C GLN A 995 -19.42 12.99 -56.85
N LEU A 996 -19.82 13.93 -57.71
CA LEU A 996 -20.73 15.02 -57.35
C LEU A 996 -22.14 14.55 -56.96
N ASP A 997 -22.70 13.53 -57.62
CA ASP A 997 -24.05 13.03 -57.31
C ASP A 997 -24.12 12.44 -55.88
N GLU A 998 -23.08 11.68 -55.51
CA GLU A 998 -23.00 11.07 -54.20
C GLU A 998 -22.68 12.10 -53.11
N ALA A 999 -21.82 13.08 -53.42
CA ALA A 999 -21.60 14.23 -52.55
C ALA A 999 -22.92 15.00 -52.31
N SER A 1000 -23.72 15.24 -53.36
CA SER A 1000 -25.04 15.89 -53.24
C SER A 1000 -25.99 15.11 -52.35
N ARG A 1001 -26.05 13.78 -52.51
CA ARG A 1001 -26.87 12.91 -51.68
C ARG A 1001 -26.46 12.99 -50.21
N LEU A 1002 -25.15 12.95 -49.93
CA LEU A 1002 -24.61 12.99 -48.57
C LEU A 1002 -24.77 14.37 -47.93
N VAL A 1003 -24.65 15.48 -48.67
CA VAL A 1003 -24.93 16.84 -48.17
C VAL A 1003 -26.39 16.97 -47.74
N ALA A 1004 -27.34 16.51 -48.57
CA ALA A 1004 -28.76 16.55 -48.23
C ALA A 1004 -29.06 15.73 -46.96
N GLN A 1005 -28.41 14.57 -46.80
CA GLN A 1005 -28.50 13.76 -45.58
C GLN A 1005 -27.87 14.45 -44.37
N ALA A 1006 -26.73 15.11 -44.54
CA ALA A 1006 -26.06 15.87 -43.49
C ALA A 1006 -26.94 17.01 -42.96
N LEU A 1007 -27.56 17.78 -43.88
CA LEU A 1007 -28.48 18.86 -43.52
C LEU A 1007 -29.70 18.33 -42.77
N ALA A 1008 -30.37 17.32 -43.31
CA ALA A 1008 -31.57 16.75 -42.69
C ALA A 1008 -31.28 16.24 -41.26
N LEU A 1009 -30.12 15.59 -41.06
CA LEU A 1009 -29.72 15.05 -39.77
C LEU A 1009 -29.36 16.16 -38.77
N ALA A 1010 -28.60 17.17 -39.19
CA ALA A 1010 -28.21 18.30 -38.36
C ALA A 1010 -29.40 19.20 -37.99
N GLU A 1011 -30.35 19.39 -38.92
CA GLU A 1011 -31.61 20.11 -38.68
C GLU A 1011 -32.50 19.37 -37.68
N PHE A 1012 -32.63 18.04 -37.82
CA PHE A 1012 -33.35 17.20 -36.87
C PHE A 1012 -32.77 17.33 -35.45
N GLY A 1013 -31.45 17.26 -35.32
CA GLY A 1013 -30.75 17.42 -34.04
C GLY A 1013 -30.67 18.86 -33.52
N LYS A 1014 -31.24 19.85 -34.23
CA LYS A 1014 -31.10 21.29 -33.93
C LYS A 1014 -29.64 21.68 -33.68
N ALA A 1015 -28.74 21.23 -34.54
CA ALA A 1015 -27.29 21.29 -34.34
C ALA A 1015 -26.64 22.32 -35.29
N PRO A 1016 -26.71 23.64 -34.98
CA PRO A 1016 -26.29 24.72 -35.88
C PRO A 1016 -24.83 24.64 -36.36
N HIS A 1017 -23.93 24.11 -35.55
CA HIS A 1017 -22.56 23.85 -35.99
C HIS A 1017 -22.50 22.86 -37.17
N TYR A 1018 -23.19 21.74 -37.06
CA TYR A 1018 -23.23 20.71 -38.11
C TYR A 1018 -24.05 21.15 -39.33
N ILE A 1019 -25.09 21.98 -39.14
CA ILE A 1019 -25.78 22.65 -40.25
C ILE A 1019 -24.78 23.52 -41.01
N GLY A 1020 -23.97 24.32 -40.29
CA GLY A 1020 -22.92 25.13 -40.89
C GLY A 1020 -21.91 24.30 -41.69
N LEU A 1021 -21.46 23.16 -41.16
CA LEU A 1021 -20.57 22.24 -41.87
C LEU A 1021 -21.20 21.73 -43.16
N ALA A 1022 -22.44 21.27 -43.10
CA ALA A 1022 -23.15 20.76 -44.27
C ALA A 1022 -23.40 21.86 -45.33
N ARG A 1023 -23.77 23.08 -44.91
CA ARG A 1023 -23.93 24.25 -45.80
C ARG A 1023 -22.61 24.69 -46.43
N ARG A 1024 -21.48 24.58 -45.71
CA ARG A 1024 -20.14 24.84 -46.28
C ARG A 1024 -19.84 23.87 -47.42
N VAL A 1025 -20.09 22.58 -47.22
CA VAL A 1025 -19.85 21.56 -48.26
C VAL A 1025 -20.86 21.69 -49.41
N GLU A 1026 -22.12 22.03 -49.12
CA GLU A 1026 -23.12 22.36 -50.13
C GLU A 1026 -22.65 23.51 -51.04
N ALA A 1027 -22.10 24.57 -50.46
CA ALA A 1027 -21.57 25.70 -51.22
C ALA A 1027 -20.40 25.28 -52.14
N GLN A 1028 -19.49 24.44 -51.65
CA GLN A 1028 -18.40 23.91 -52.47
C GLN A 1028 -18.92 23.06 -53.64
N LEU A 1029 -19.92 22.20 -53.39
CA LEU A 1029 -20.56 21.37 -54.40
C LEU A 1029 -21.26 22.22 -55.47
N LEU A 1030 -22.07 23.21 -55.06
CA LEU A 1030 -22.73 24.14 -55.96
C LEU A 1030 -21.73 24.96 -56.78
N GLY A 1031 -20.61 25.36 -56.17
CA GLY A 1031 -19.49 25.99 -56.86
C GLY A 1031 -18.88 25.08 -57.93
N ALA A 1032 -18.64 23.80 -57.62
CA ALA A 1032 -18.15 22.81 -58.58
C ALA A 1032 -19.15 22.58 -59.75
N GLN A 1033 -20.45 22.72 -59.48
CA GLN A 1033 -21.53 22.68 -60.48
C GLN A 1033 -21.73 24.01 -61.22
N ARG A 1034 -20.94 25.06 -60.90
CA ARG A 1034 -21.04 26.42 -61.45
C ARG A 1034 -22.34 27.16 -61.14
N SER A 1035 -23.04 26.76 -60.08
CA SER A 1035 -24.23 27.44 -59.55
C SER A 1035 -23.84 28.49 -58.52
N PHE A 1036 -23.11 29.53 -58.94
CA PHE A 1036 -22.40 30.44 -58.04
C PHE A 1036 -23.30 31.27 -57.10
N ASP A 1037 -24.46 31.75 -57.56
CA ASP A 1037 -25.41 32.50 -56.71
C ASP A 1037 -25.95 31.63 -55.56
N ALA A 1038 -26.29 30.38 -55.88
CA ALA A 1038 -26.74 29.40 -54.89
C ALA A 1038 -25.60 29.03 -53.92
N ALA A 1039 -24.37 28.88 -54.45
CA ALA A 1039 -23.18 28.63 -53.64
C ALA A 1039 -22.89 29.78 -52.66
N LEU A 1040 -23.02 31.03 -53.10
CA LEU A 1040 -22.86 32.21 -52.24
C LEU A 1040 -23.91 32.27 -51.14
N ASN A 1041 -25.18 31.96 -51.45
CA ASN A 1041 -26.22 31.90 -50.44
C ASN A 1041 -25.93 30.80 -49.39
N ALA A 1042 -25.56 29.60 -49.84
CA ALA A 1042 -25.22 28.49 -48.95
C ALA A 1042 -24.03 28.82 -48.02
N ILE A 1043 -22.96 29.45 -48.54
CA ILE A 1043 -21.81 29.80 -47.69
C ILE A 1043 -22.12 30.94 -46.73
N GLU A 1044 -23.01 31.88 -47.08
CA GLU A 1044 -23.48 32.93 -46.17
C GLU A 1044 -24.30 32.37 -45.01
N GLN A 1045 -25.15 31.37 -45.29
CA GLN A 1045 -25.86 30.63 -44.25
C GLN A 1045 -24.89 29.89 -43.32
N ALA A 1046 -23.84 29.25 -43.87
CA ALA A 1046 -22.79 28.62 -43.08
C ALA A 1046 -22.07 29.63 -42.16
N ILE A 1047 -21.65 30.77 -42.71
CA ILE A 1047 -21.00 31.86 -41.96
C ILE A 1047 -21.90 32.39 -40.84
N ALA A 1048 -23.19 32.58 -41.12
CA ALA A 1048 -24.16 33.03 -40.10
C ALA A 1048 -24.27 32.01 -38.96
N GLY A 1049 -24.39 30.72 -39.27
CA GLY A 1049 -24.44 29.64 -38.28
C GLY A 1049 -23.16 29.53 -37.44
N PHE A 1050 -21.98 29.62 -38.06
CA PHE A 1050 -20.72 29.58 -37.32
C PHE A 1050 -20.50 30.81 -36.44
N ARG A 1051 -20.96 32.00 -36.86
CA ARG A 1051 -20.97 33.20 -36.00
C ARG A 1051 -21.89 33.04 -34.80
N GLN A 1052 -23.09 32.49 -35.01
CA GLN A 1052 -24.05 32.26 -33.94
C GLN A 1052 -23.49 31.30 -32.88
N THR A 1053 -22.80 30.25 -33.31
CA THR A 1053 -22.21 29.24 -32.41
C THR A 1053 -20.86 29.64 -31.85
N GLY A 1054 -20.18 30.64 -32.43
CA GLY A 1054 -18.79 30.96 -32.08
C GLY A 1054 -17.78 29.93 -32.60
N SER A 1055 -18.14 29.12 -33.60
CA SER A 1055 -17.28 28.09 -34.21
C SER A 1055 -16.20 28.73 -35.08
N ARG A 1056 -15.16 29.27 -34.45
CA ARG A 1056 -14.22 30.23 -35.03
C ARG A 1056 -13.35 29.66 -36.16
N LEU A 1057 -12.89 28.41 -36.00
CA LEU A 1057 -12.09 27.73 -37.03
C LEU A 1057 -12.90 27.50 -38.32
N GLU A 1058 -14.10 26.95 -38.20
CA GLU A 1058 -14.98 26.69 -39.35
C GLU A 1058 -15.55 27.99 -39.95
N LEU A 1059 -15.75 29.02 -39.14
CA LEU A 1059 -16.08 30.37 -39.63
C LEU A 1059 -15.00 30.90 -40.58
N ALA A 1060 -13.72 30.81 -40.18
CA ALA A 1060 -12.61 31.26 -41.02
C ALA A 1060 -12.49 30.42 -42.31
N ARG A 1061 -12.70 29.10 -42.23
CA ARG A 1061 -12.78 28.21 -43.42
C ARG A 1061 -13.92 28.61 -44.35
N ALA A 1062 -15.09 28.92 -43.82
CA ALA A 1062 -16.21 29.38 -44.63
C ALA A 1062 -15.95 30.74 -45.30
N MET A 1063 -15.27 31.67 -44.62
CA MET A 1063 -14.82 32.93 -45.24
C MET A 1063 -13.82 32.70 -46.38
N TYR A 1064 -12.86 31.79 -46.19
CA TYR A 1064 -11.91 31.39 -47.24
C TYR A 1064 -12.63 30.81 -48.48
N TYR A 1065 -13.63 29.93 -48.28
CA TYR A 1065 -14.40 29.39 -49.40
C TYR A 1065 -15.27 30.45 -50.08
N ARG A 1066 -15.85 31.39 -49.32
CA ARG A 1066 -16.56 32.53 -49.91
C ARG A 1066 -15.64 33.40 -50.76
N ALA A 1067 -14.40 33.62 -50.32
CA ALA A 1067 -13.39 34.28 -51.14
C ALA A 1067 -13.19 33.55 -52.48
N SER A 1068 -13.11 32.21 -52.45
CA SER A 1068 -12.92 31.37 -53.65
C SER A 1068 -14.07 31.52 -54.63
N LEU A 1069 -15.31 31.55 -54.15
CA LEU A 1069 -16.50 31.78 -54.99
C LEU A 1069 -16.52 33.20 -55.59
N ARG A 1070 -16.15 34.22 -54.80
CA ARG A 1070 -16.08 35.62 -55.26
C ARG A 1070 -14.99 35.82 -56.30
N PHE A 1071 -13.88 35.10 -56.19
CA PHE A 1071 -12.83 35.09 -57.20
C PHE A 1071 -13.33 34.57 -58.55
N GLU A 1072 -14.06 33.45 -58.57
CA GLU A 1072 -14.69 32.90 -59.79
C GLU A 1072 -15.71 33.87 -60.42
N LEU A 1073 -16.39 34.67 -59.60
CA LEU A 1073 -17.31 35.74 -60.04
C LEU A 1073 -16.62 37.06 -60.42
N ALA A 1074 -15.29 37.09 -60.42
CA ALA A 1074 -14.47 38.27 -60.70
C ALA A 1074 -14.64 39.46 -59.71
N ASP A 1075 -15.22 39.23 -58.53
CA ASP A 1075 -15.28 40.21 -57.43
C ASP A 1075 -13.99 40.17 -56.57
N ARG A 1076 -12.91 40.69 -57.15
CA ARG A 1076 -11.55 40.57 -56.59
C ARG A 1076 -11.37 41.30 -55.26
N GLU A 1077 -11.96 42.49 -55.11
CA GLU A 1077 -11.83 43.29 -53.89
C GLU A 1077 -12.46 42.57 -52.69
N SER A 1078 -13.69 42.08 -52.84
CA SER A 1078 -14.37 41.33 -51.79
C SER A 1078 -13.72 39.97 -51.53
N ALA A 1079 -13.22 39.29 -52.57
CA ALA A 1079 -12.47 38.05 -52.43
C ALA A 1079 -11.19 38.26 -51.61
N LYS A 1080 -10.44 39.34 -51.88
CA LYS A 1080 -9.23 39.68 -51.14
C LYS A 1080 -9.51 40.03 -49.68
N ALA A 1081 -10.58 40.76 -49.41
CA ALA A 1081 -11.00 41.08 -48.05
C ALA A 1081 -11.36 39.81 -47.25
N ASP A 1082 -12.13 38.89 -47.84
CA ASP A 1082 -12.49 37.63 -47.19
C ASP A 1082 -11.27 36.75 -46.92
N ALA A 1083 -10.36 36.61 -47.91
CA ALA A 1083 -9.14 35.82 -47.75
C ALA A 1083 -8.22 36.41 -46.67
N ALA A 1084 -8.10 37.74 -46.60
CA ALA A 1084 -7.32 38.41 -45.55
C ALA A 1084 -7.92 38.19 -44.15
N ASN A 1085 -9.24 38.33 -44.01
CA ASN A 1085 -9.92 38.07 -42.74
C ASN A 1085 -9.74 36.61 -42.29
N ALA A 1086 -9.90 35.66 -43.22
CA ALA A 1086 -9.67 34.25 -42.94
C ALA A 1086 -8.23 33.97 -42.51
N ARG A 1087 -7.24 34.53 -43.22
CA ARG A 1087 -5.81 34.41 -42.87
C ARG A 1087 -5.53 34.91 -41.46
N ASP A 1088 -6.07 36.08 -41.09
CA ASP A 1088 -5.84 36.69 -39.77
C ASP A 1088 -6.43 35.84 -38.64
N GLU A 1089 -7.62 35.27 -38.86
CA GLU A 1089 -8.22 34.32 -37.94
C GLU A 1089 -7.37 33.03 -37.83
N PHE A 1090 -6.94 32.44 -38.95
CA PHE A 1090 -6.07 31.26 -38.91
C PHE A 1090 -4.74 31.53 -38.21
N ALA A 1091 -4.16 32.72 -38.41
CA ALA A 1091 -2.95 33.14 -37.72
C ALA A 1091 -3.17 33.25 -36.20
N ALA A 1092 -4.30 33.82 -35.78
CA ALA A 1092 -4.65 33.96 -34.36
C ALA A 1092 -4.86 32.61 -33.65
N MET A 1093 -5.29 31.58 -34.40
CA MET A 1093 -5.52 30.23 -33.89
C MET A 1093 -4.32 29.28 -34.06
N ASP A 1094 -3.24 29.73 -34.70
CA ASP A 1094 -2.12 28.89 -35.17
C ASP A 1094 -2.54 27.75 -36.13
N ALA A 1095 -3.59 27.95 -36.92
CA ALA A 1095 -4.03 27.00 -37.95
C ALA A 1095 -3.09 27.07 -39.17
N VAL A 1096 -1.89 26.49 -39.05
CA VAL A 1096 -0.74 26.70 -39.96
C VAL A 1096 -1.10 26.49 -41.44
N ARG A 1097 -1.81 25.40 -41.75
CA ARG A 1097 -2.15 25.03 -43.12
C ARG A 1097 -3.24 25.89 -43.72
N ASP A 1098 -4.28 26.18 -42.95
CA ASP A 1098 -5.37 27.04 -43.40
C ASP A 1098 -4.85 28.45 -43.69
N ARG A 1099 -3.93 28.94 -42.85
CA ARG A 1099 -3.22 30.20 -43.09
C ARG A 1099 -2.42 30.16 -44.39
N ALA A 1100 -1.67 29.09 -44.64
CA ALA A 1100 -0.88 28.95 -45.86
C ALA A 1100 -1.75 28.96 -47.12
N MET A 1101 -2.90 28.28 -47.10
CA MET A 1101 -3.89 28.31 -48.19
C MET A 1101 -4.44 29.73 -48.42
N ALA A 1102 -4.80 30.44 -47.36
CA ALA A 1102 -5.26 31.82 -47.46
C ALA A 1102 -4.15 32.76 -48.00
N ASP A 1103 -2.90 32.56 -47.57
CA ASP A 1103 -1.74 33.30 -48.07
C ASP A 1103 -1.49 33.06 -49.57
N GLU A 1104 -1.65 31.81 -50.04
CA GLU A 1104 -1.56 31.48 -51.47
C GLU A 1104 -2.66 32.15 -52.29
N MET A 1105 -3.89 32.13 -51.80
CA MET A 1105 -5.01 32.78 -52.44
C MET A 1105 -4.83 34.30 -52.55
N ILE A 1106 -4.38 34.94 -51.47
CA ILE A 1106 -4.09 36.39 -51.46
C ILE A 1106 -2.98 36.74 -52.47
N ARG A 1107 -2.02 35.84 -52.69
CA ARG A 1107 -0.98 36.03 -53.73
C ARG A 1107 -1.51 35.86 -55.16
N ALA A 1108 -2.54 35.05 -55.35
CA ALA A 1108 -3.16 34.81 -56.65
C ALA A 1108 -4.16 35.90 -57.08
N LEU A 1109 -4.78 36.57 -56.11
CA LEU A 1109 -5.72 37.70 -56.26
C LEU A 1109 -5.02 39.03 -56.58
#